data_AF-A0AAU7ARY4-F1
#
_entry.id   AF-A0AAU7ARY4-F1
#
_cell.length_a   1.000
_cell.length_b   1.000
_cell.length_c   1.000
_cell.angle_alpha   90.00
_cell.angle_beta   90.00
_cell.angle_gamma   90.00
#
_symmetry.space_group_name_H-M   'P 1'
#
loop_
_entity.id
_entity.type
_entity.pdbx_description
1 polymer ?
#
loop_
_entity_poly.entity_id
_entity_poly.type
_entity_poly.pdbx_seq_one_letter_code
_entity_poly.pdbx_strand_id
1 'polypeptide(L)'
;MVRKVRTQCPYCGVGCGLVAEVEGGRVLSVAGDKLHPVNRGATCRKPLRLPEAVHAEDRAVVPLQRSGADARWEPVGWKAIIPKLGRRLQAIIDEHGPESVAFYISGQLLTEDYYVISKLAKGFLGTNNVDSNSRLCMSSAVAGYVASLGSDGPPSSYADLAQTDCMLVLGSNTAACHPIVWSKIRARQAEGAKLIVVDPRRTATAEAADLHLAVRPGADLPLLAAMLGVIEAEGLTDAAFVARHTEGFADALAVAGEWPVERAAAATGIPAALIVDAARTFGTAGRAMALWSMGANQSTVGTLKNRALTNLCLATGNIGRPGTGPFSLTGQPNAMGGREAGGLSTLLPGYRSVEDPEHRAQMRRLWDIPADAPGISPAPGIPATQLVEALEAGTVKAVWIVATNPVVSQPDAQRFTAALRRADLVVVQDAYHPTETSSVAHVVLPAAQWPEKEGTMTNSERRVALVRKAIDPPGDALPDWEIFARLGRAMGHKAAFGWKSAAEVFAEYVTTTEGRLCDQTGLSHERLRREGALQWPIPARGADGEDHAGTERLYASRRFPTPTGRARFAAAAHQEPFDTPDDDYPLVLTSGRVAHQWHTMTRTGKAKDLVAAEPEPFVELHPADAERAGVTDGDRVRVRSRWGRAMLRARVTDAIVEGAAFAPFHWGALNLPPGAGALNAVTARAIDPVSKQAELKATAVCVEPVAVAERADGTVGRPRSAPGEGGGPARRRLVVVGTGMSGMATVEAALAHHGGDAWDVTMIGAEPELPYNRVMLSKLLAGAMGEAELHLRHRPWFAGRAITLRSGETVRAVDVAAREVELSDGERVAYDRLVIATGSQPARPPIPGVGLDGVLTFRSLADARAILAAAAGDDARSAVVIGGGLLGLEAARGLRARGLSVTVVHLAGRLMEQQLDPLAAQLLIRSLAELGVGLRLAASTDAIVAGDDGRVAHVVLAGGEELPADLVVVATGVRPDVQLARDAGLEVDRAIVVDDELRTSAPGVYAVGECAQHRGLVYGLWAPLLEQAKVAGASLCGQPAAFRGAVPATTLKVAGIDLFSGGRATAQDDDDELLALDSRRGVYRRLLVREDRLVGAILLGDLREARTLRELLASGDPVPDALLAGPSSTEGDDAVEVPTDPHATVCSCMNVERGEIGRIIRDRGLTTVEQVAEHTRASTGCGGCRSDVAAILAVERAASVEPLVAVHRG
;
A
#
# COMPACT_ATOMS: atom_id res chain seq x y z
N MET A 1 -2.63 -18.51 -28.41
CA MET A 1 -1.41 -18.12 -29.14
C MET A 1 -0.76 -16.98 -28.38
N VAL A 2 0.43 -17.22 -27.82
CA VAL A 2 1.18 -16.25 -27.04
C VAL A 2 1.80 -15.19 -27.96
N ARG A 3 1.45 -13.92 -27.74
CA ARG A 3 2.01 -12.75 -28.44
C ARG A 3 3.12 -12.11 -27.60
N LYS A 4 4.24 -11.75 -28.23
CA LYS A 4 5.35 -11.03 -27.57
C LYS A 4 5.30 -9.53 -27.90
N VAL A 5 5.25 -8.69 -26.87
CA VAL A 5 5.19 -7.22 -27.01
C VAL A 5 6.44 -6.61 -26.39
N ARG A 6 7.24 -5.90 -27.20
CA ARG A 6 8.40 -5.12 -26.73
C ARG A 6 7.93 -3.79 -26.15
N THR A 7 8.41 -3.43 -24.97
CA THR A 7 8.01 -2.22 -24.24
C THR A 7 9.14 -1.76 -23.32
N GLN A 8 8.91 -0.74 -22.50
CA GLN A 8 9.89 -0.23 -21.53
C GLN A 8 9.43 -0.45 -20.08
N CYS A 9 10.39 -0.63 -19.19
CA CYS A 9 10.19 -0.81 -17.75
C CYS A 9 9.60 0.45 -17.08
N PRO A 10 8.50 0.33 -16.31
CA PRO A 10 7.82 1.48 -15.70
C PRO A 10 8.32 1.83 -14.29
N TYR A 11 9.55 1.44 -13.93
CA TYR A 11 10.13 1.62 -12.60
C TYR A 11 11.21 2.72 -12.57
N CYS A 12 12.50 2.37 -12.49
CA CYS A 12 13.56 3.38 -12.37
C CYS A 12 13.88 4.09 -13.70
N GLY A 13 14.52 5.27 -13.61
CA GLY A 13 14.97 6.08 -14.74
C GLY A 13 16.10 5.48 -15.59
N VAL A 14 16.39 4.18 -15.43
CA VAL A 14 17.37 3.49 -16.29
C VAL A 14 16.81 3.29 -17.70
N GLY A 15 15.50 3.00 -17.82
CA GLY A 15 14.85 2.77 -19.11
C GLY A 15 15.17 1.41 -19.74
N CYS A 16 15.09 0.33 -18.96
CA CYS A 16 15.29 -1.04 -19.46
C CYS A 16 14.19 -1.44 -20.44
N GLY A 17 14.55 -2.09 -21.55
CA GLY A 17 13.60 -2.70 -22.47
C GLY A 17 13.10 -4.04 -21.93
N LEU A 18 11.82 -4.30 -22.10
CA LEU A 18 11.11 -5.49 -21.65
C LEU A 18 10.39 -6.17 -22.80
N VAL A 19 10.17 -7.47 -22.68
CA VAL A 19 9.26 -8.26 -23.52
C VAL A 19 8.17 -8.81 -22.61
N ALA A 20 6.92 -8.43 -22.88
CA ALA A 20 5.75 -9.00 -22.23
C ALA A 20 5.17 -10.12 -23.11
N GLU A 21 4.92 -11.27 -22.52
CA GLU A 21 4.19 -12.37 -23.17
C GLU A 21 2.71 -12.28 -22.81
N VAL A 22 1.85 -12.27 -23.83
CA VAL A 22 0.41 -12.02 -23.69
C VAL A 22 -0.39 -13.15 -24.33
N GLU A 23 -1.36 -13.68 -23.60
CA GLU A 23 -2.33 -14.66 -24.10
C GLU A 23 -3.70 -14.38 -23.50
N GLY A 24 -4.78 -14.55 -24.28
CA GLY A 24 -6.14 -14.33 -23.79
C GLY A 24 -6.39 -12.90 -23.26
N GLY A 25 -5.68 -11.89 -23.77
CA GLY A 25 -5.78 -10.51 -23.27
C GLY A 25 -5.13 -10.29 -21.89
N ARG A 26 -4.34 -11.25 -21.39
CA ARG A 26 -3.64 -11.17 -20.11
C ARG A 26 -2.13 -11.22 -20.31
N VAL A 27 -1.39 -10.44 -19.53
CA VAL A 27 0.07 -10.56 -19.46
C VAL A 27 0.41 -11.76 -18.58
N LEU A 28 1.10 -12.74 -19.15
CA LEU A 28 1.52 -13.98 -18.48
C LEU A 28 2.88 -13.81 -17.81
N SER A 29 3.86 -13.28 -18.55
CA SER A 29 5.24 -13.17 -18.10
C SER A 29 5.91 -11.91 -18.65
N VAL A 30 6.98 -11.47 -17.98
CA VAL A 30 7.78 -10.31 -18.37
C VAL A 30 9.25 -10.65 -18.25
N ALA A 31 10.00 -10.41 -19.32
CA ALA A 31 11.44 -10.63 -19.37
C ALA A 31 12.18 -9.40 -19.93
N GLY A 32 13.50 -9.38 -19.83
CA GLY A 32 14.31 -8.32 -20.44
C GLY A 32 14.40 -8.48 -21.96
N ASP A 33 14.33 -7.37 -22.69
CA ASP A 33 14.53 -7.38 -24.14
C ASP A 33 16.02 -7.47 -24.48
N LYS A 34 16.40 -8.61 -25.09
CA LYS A 34 17.76 -8.88 -25.55
C LYS A 34 18.25 -7.88 -26.60
N LEU A 35 17.33 -7.26 -27.35
CA LEU A 35 17.66 -6.30 -28.40
C LEU A 35 17.76 -4.86 -27.90
N HIS A 36 17.31 -4.57 -26.67
CA HIS A 36 17.28 -3.20 -26.19
C HIS A 36 18.67 -2.72 -25.75
N PRO A 37 19.14 -1.54 -26.21
CA PRO A 37 20.54 -1.12 -26.06
C PRO A 37 20.97 -0.89 -24.61
N VAL A 38 20.03 -0.50 -23.74
CA VAL A 38 20.30 -0.19 -22.33
C VAL A 38 20.69 -1.43 -21.53
N ASN A 39 19.86 -2.48 -21.57
CA ASN A 39 19.94 -3.62 -20.66
C ASN A 39 20.30 -4.95 -21.35
N ARG A 40 20.18 -5.07 -22.68
CA ARG A 40 20.58 -6.27 -23.45
C ARG A 40 20.04 -7.57 -22.85
N GLY A 41 18.79 -7.58 -22.42
CA GLY A 41 18.12 -8.73 -21.81
C GLY A 41 18.23 -8.83 -20.28
N ALA A 42 19.15 -8.11 -19.63
CA ALA A 42 19.25 -8.10 -18.18
C ALA A 42 18.08 -7.34 -17.52
N THR A 43 17.65 -7.76 -16.34
CA THR A 43 16.62 -7.07 -15.55
C THR A 43 16.91 -7.17 -14.05
N CYS A 44 16.23 -6.36 -13.24
CA CYS A 44 16.12 -6.60 -11.80
C CYS A 44 14.83 -7.37 -11.48
N ARG A 45 14.62 -7.75 -10.21
CA ARG A 45 13.45 -8.55 -9.80
C ARG A 45 12.10 -7.85 -10.03
N LYS A 46 12.03 -6.52 -9.87
CA LYS A 46 10.79 -5.73 -9.93
C LYS A 46 9.96 -5.96 -11.21
N PRO A 47 10.51 -5.84 -12.44
CA PRO A 47 9.73 -6.07 -13.67
C PRO A 47 9.23 -7.50 -13.86
N LEU A 48 9.88 -8.50 -13.25
CA LEU A 48 9.46 -9.91 -13.38
C LEU A 48 8.11 -10.17 -12.69
N ARG A 49 7.76 -9.35 -11.70
CA ARG A 49 6.54 -9.42 -10.89
C ARG A 49 5.48 -8.40 -11.33
N LEU A 50 5.64 -7.78 -12.51
CA LEU A 50 4.63 -6.88 -13.05
C LEU A 50 3.27 -7.54 -13.34
N PRO A 51 3.17 -8.83 -13.76
CA PRO A 51 1.87 -9.48 -13.95
C PRO A 51 0.95 -9.39 -12.71
N GLU A 52 1.50 -9.56 -11.50
CA GLU A 52 0.75 -9.44 -10.24
C GLU A 52 0.19 -8.02 -10.04
N ALA A 53 0.97 -6.98 -10.35
CA ALA A 53 0.53 -5.60 -10.25
C ALA A 53 -0.47 -5.20 -11.36
N VAL A 54 -0.39 -5.82 -12.54
CA VAL A 54 -1.31 -5.59 -13.67
C VAL A 54 -2.69 -6.17 -13.35
N HIS A 55 -2.73 -7.37 -12.78
CA HIS A 55 -3.96 -8.11 -12.50
C HIS A 55 -4.42 -8.01 -11.05
N ALA A 56 -3.92 -7.04 -10.29
CA ALA A 56 -4.28 -6.84 -8.89
C ALA A 56 -5.80 -6.63 -8.71
N GLU A 57 -6.34 -7.06 -7.58
CA GLU A 57 -7.78 -6.94 -7.31
C GLU A 57 -8.24 -5.50 -7.05
N ASP A 58 -7.31 -4.63 -6.63
CA ASP A 58 -7.58 -3.24 -6.30
C ASP A 58 -7.40 -2.27 -7.48
N ARG A 59 -7.51 -2.78 -8.71
CA ARG A 59 -7.54 -1.94 -9.91
C ARG A 59 -8.76 -1.02 -9.89
N ALA A 60 -8.52 0.27 -10.14
CA ALA A 60 -9.59 1.22 -10.38
C ALA A 60 -10.18 0.96 -11.77
N VAL A 61 -11.47 0.61 -11.84
CA VAL A 61 -12.12 0.17 -13.08
C VAL A 61 -13.25 1.08 -13.54
N VAL A 62 -13.78 1.95 -12.68
CA VAL A 62 -14.84 2.93 -13.02
C VAL A 62 -14.57 4.24 -12.30
N PRO A 63 -14.97 5.40 -12.86
CA PRO A 63 -14.89 6.66 -12.12
C PRO A 63 -15.78 6.61 -10.88
N LEU A 64 -15.25 7.09 -9.76
CA LEU A 64 -15.94 7.17 -8.47
C LEU A 64 -16.03 8.62 -8.04
N GLN A 65 -17.15 9.00 -7.41
CA GLN A 65 -17.32 10.31 -6.77
C GLN A 65 -17.92 10.13 -5.38
N ARG A 66 -17.74 11.12 -4.51
CA ARG A 66 -18.45 11.22 -3.23
C ARG A 66 -18.65 12.68 -2.85
N SER A 67 -19.67 12.97 -2.04
CA SER A 67 -20.00 14.32 -1.59
C SER A 67 -19.12 14.84 -0.45
N GLY A 68 -18.37 13.96 0.22
CA GLY A 68 -17.43 14.29 1.28
C GLY A 68 -16.67 13.06 1.78
N ALA A 69 -15.67 13.26 2.64
CA ALA A 69 -14.79 12.18 3.11
C ALA A 69 -15.51 11.01 3.80
N ASP A 70 -16.69 11.28 4.39
CA ASP A 70 -17.48 10.30 5.14
C ASP A 70 -18.65 9.72 4.33
N ALA A 71 -18.84 10.19 3.09
CA ALA A 71 -19.84 9.65 2.18
C ALA A 71 -19.31 8.40 1.46
N ARG A 72 -20.20 7.49 1.12
CA ARG A 72 -19.88 6.31 0.30
C ARG A 72 -19.42 6.71 -1.10
N TRP A 73 -18.63 5.85 -1.74
CA TRP A 73 -18.29 6.02 -3.14
C TRP A 73 -19.46 5.68 -4.06
N GLU A 74 -19.69 6.54 -5.05
CA GLU A 74 -20.70 6.33 -6.09
C GLU A 74 -20.01 6.15 -7.45
N PRO A 75 -20.27 5.04 -8.16
CA PRO A 75 -19.80 4.88 -9.52
C PRO A 75 -20.50 5.87 -10.45
N VAL A 76 -19.73 6.50 -11.34
CA VAL A 76 -20.24 7.49 -12.29
C VAL A 76 -19.59 7.29 -13.66
N GLY A 77 -20.42 7.23 -14.71
CA GLY A 77 -19.89 7.05 -16.07
C GLY A 77 -19.13 8.28 -16.58
N TRP A 78 -18.16 8.06 -17.47
CA TRP A 78 -17.34 9.13 -18.08
C TRP A 78 -18.15 10.28 -18.70
N LYS A 79 -19.29 9.96 -19.33
CA LYS A 79 -20.17 10.95 -19.96
C LYS A 79 -20.76 11.96 -18.96
N ALA A 80 -20.93 11.56 -17.70
CA ALA A 80 -21.47 12.41 -16.65
C ALA A 80 -20.37 13.15 -15.88
N ILE A 81 -19.29 12.45 -15.50
CA ILE A 81 -18.27 13.02 -14.60
C ILE A 81 -17.38 14.07 -15.27
N ILE A 82 -16.99 13.89 -16.54
CA ILE A 82 -16.09 14.84 -17.22
C ILE A 82 -16.71 16.23 -17.36
N PRO A 83 -17.95 16.39 -17.87
CA PRO A 83 -18.59 17.71 -17.90
C PRO A 83 -18.82 18.30 -16.50
N LYS A 84 -19.12 17.46 -15.49
CA LYS A 84 -19.29 17.90 -14.11
C LYS A 84 -17.99 18.48 -13.54
N LEU A 85 -16.86 17.79 -13.74
CA LEU A 85 -15.53 18.27 -13.34
C LEU A 85 -15.16 19.56 -14.08
N GLY A 86 -15.35 19.61 -15.39
CA GLY A 86 -15.08 20.81 -16.19
C GLY A 86 -15.85 22.04 -15.68
N ARG A 87 -17.16 21.89 -15.40
CA ARG A 87 -17.96 22.97 -14.81
C ARG A 87 -17.50 23.35 -13.40
N ARG A 88 -17.14 22.38 -12.56
CA ARG A 88 -16.68 22.68 -11.19
C ARG A 88 -15.34 23.41 -11.19
N LEU A 89 -14.40 23.00 -12.02
CA LEU A 89 -13.11 23.67 -12.18
C LEU A 89 -13.32 25.09 -12.73
N GLN A 90 -14.16 25.26 -13.76
CA GLN A 90 -14.46 26.58 -14.29
C GLN A 90 -15.08 27.49 -13.24
N ALA A 91 -16.05 27.00 -12.46
CA ALA A 91 -16.66 27.80 -11.38
C ALA A 91 -15.63 28.25 -10.33
N ILE A 92 -14.69 27.37 -9.96
CA ILE A 92 -13.60 27.71 -9.03
C ILE A 92 -12.67 28.78 -9.64
N ILE A 93 -12.33 28.66 -10.93
CA ILE A 93 -11.51 29.63 -11.65
C ILE A 93 -12.21 30.98 -11.78
N ASP A 94 -13.51 30.99 -12.07
CA ASP A 94 -14.30 32.22 -12.21
C ASP A 94 -14.40 32.96 -10.86
N GLU A 95 -14.49 32.22 -9.75
CA GLU A 95 -14.61 32.79 -8.40
C GLU A 95 -13.26 33.22 -7.79
N HIS A 96 -12.20 32.44 -8.00
CA HIS A 96 -10.92 32.60 -7.29
C HIS A 96 -9.71 32.83 -8.19
N GLY A 97 -9.90 32.86 -9.51
CA GLY A 97 -8.84 32.97 -10.51
C GLY A 97 -8.17 31.63 -10.85
N PRO A 98 -7.44 31.54 -11.97
CA PRO A 98 -6.79 30.30 -12.45
C PRO A 98 -5.87 29.64 -11.44
N GLU A 99 -5.10 30.43 -10.68
CA GLU A 99 -4.12 29.94 -9.72
C GLU A 99 -4.75 29.23 -8.50
N SER A 100 -6.08 29.17 -8.42
CA SER A 100 -6.80 28.37 -7.42
C SER A 100 -6.90 26.89 -7.77
N VAL A 101 -6.50 26.49 -8.98
CA VAL A 101 -6.46 25.10 -9.44
C VAL A 101 -5.00 24.65 -9.55
N ALA A 102 -4.69 23.46 -9.03
CA ALA A 102 -3.36 22.86 -9.09
C ALA A 102 -3.39 21.42 -9.59
N PHE A 103 -2.34 21.02 -10.31
CA PHE A 103 -2.13 19.67 -10.83
C PHE A 103 -0.82 19.12 -10.27
N TYR A 104 -0.93 18.06 -9.47
CA TYR A 104 0.22 17.37 -8.92
C TYR A 104 0.43 16.03 -9.61
N ILE A 105 1.36 16.01 -10.56
CA ILE A 105 1.58 14.88 -11.47
C ILE A 105 2.86 14.10 -11.13
N SER A 106 3.25 13.15 -11.99
CA SER A 106 4.24 12.12 -11.62
C SER A 106 5.22 11.79 -12.74
N GLY A 107 6.51 11.61 -12.42
CA GLY A 107 7.53 11.10 -13.36
C GLY A 107 7.29 9.68 -13.86
N GLN A 108 6.16 9.07 -13.50
CA GLN A 108 5.68 7.78 -14.00
C GLN A 108 4.73 7.92 -15.21
N LEU A 109 4.27 9.14 -15.52
CA LEU A 109 3.44 9.43 -16.68
C LEU A 109 4.24 9.30 -17.99
N LEU A 110 3.55 9.02 -19.10
CA LEU A 110 4.15 9.06 -20.43
C LEU A 110 4.30 10.52 -20.89
N THR A 111 5.18 10.77 -21.85
CA THR A 111 5.45 12.14 -22.34
C THR A 111 4.20 12.80 -22.90
N GLU A 112 3.33 12.02 -23.54
CA GLU A 112 2.04 12.44 -24.08
C GLU A 112 1.08 12.90 -22.96
N ASP A 113 1.06 12.15 -21.84
CA ASP A 113 0.25 12.49 -20.67
C ASP A 113 0.68 13.85 -20.10
N TYR A 114 2.01 14.06 -19.97
CA TYR A 114 2.60 15.33 -19.54
C TYR A 114 2.29 16.48 -20.48
N TYR A 115 2.41 16.25 -21.79
CA TYR A 115 2.19 17.29 -22.78
C TYR A 115 0.74 17.80 -22.75
N VAL A 116 -0.24 16.90 -22.72
CA VAL A 116 -1.65 17.29 -22.73
C VAL A 116 -2.02 18.07 -21.46
N ILE A 117 -1.56 17.64 -20.28
CA ILE A 117 -1.86 18.37 -19.04
C ILE A 117 -1.17 19.73 -18.98
N SER A 118 0.09 19.83 -19.45
CA SER A 118 0.79 21.11 -19.56
C SER A 118 0.07 22.07 -20.50
N LYS A 119 -0.34 21.60 -21.69
CA LYS A 119 -1.10 22.39 -22.66
C LYS A 119 -2.43 22.86 -22.07
N LEU A 120 -3.19 21.95 -21.47
CA LEU A 120 -4.50 22.26 -20.87
C LEU A 120 -4.39 23.29 -19.74
N ALA A 121 -3.60 23.00 -18.72
CA ALA A 121 -3.52 23.85 -17.53
C ALA A 121 -2.91 25.23 -17.85
N LYS A 122 -1.76 25.26 -18.52
CA LYS A 122 -1.02 26.51 -18.75
C LYS A 122 -1.57 27.33 -19.88
N GLY A 123 -2.02 26.68 -20.96
CA GLY A 123 -2.47 27.36 -22.16
C GLY A 123 -3.95 27.74 -22.17
N PHE A 124 -4.81 26.88 -21.61
CA PHE A 124 -6.26 27.02 -21.73
C PHE A 124 -6.96 27.34 -20.42
N LEU A 125 -6.48 26.81 -19.27
CA LEU A 125 -6.98 27.22 -17.95
C LEU A 125 -6.28 28.48 -17.43
N GLY A 126 -5.06 28.74 -17.89
CA GLY A 126 -4.28 29.92 -17.51
C GLY A 126 -3.54 29.80 -16.18
N THR A 127 -3.37 28.59 -15.63
CA THR A 127 -2.59 28.37 -14.41
C THR A 127 -1.28 27.65 -14.71
N ASN A 128 -0.20 28.14 -14.09
CA ASN A 128 1.09 27.48 -14.12
C ASN A 128 1.29 26.45 -13.00
N ASN A 129 0.28 26.22 -12.15
CA ASN A 129 0.30 25.26 -11.03
C ASN A 129 0.26 23.80 -11.50
N VAL A 130 1.18 23.42 -12.38
CA VAL A 130 1.45 22.05 -12.76
C VAL A 130 2.85 21.72 -12.26
N ASP A 131 2.96 20.87 -11.25
CA ASP A 131 4.26 20.38 -10.79
C ASP A 131 4.22 18.87 -10.60
N SER A 132 5.39 18.24 -10.74
CA SER A 132 5.51 16.79 -10.61
C SER A 132 6.30 16.40 -9.39
N ASN A 133 6.16 15.15 -8.94
CA ASN A 133 7.01 14.58 -7.89
C ASN A 133 8.50 14.52 -8.30
N SER A 134 8.85 14.84 -9.57
CA SER A 134 10.21 15.16 -9.97
C SER A 134 10.80 16.33 -9.18
N ARG A 135 9.97 17.24 -8.66
CA ARG A 135 10.35 18.29 -7.69
C ARG A 135 11.08 17.71 -6.48
N LEU A 136 10.57 16.60 -5.95
CA LEU A 136 11.15 15.91 -4.80
C LEU A 136 12.40 15.09 -5.16
N CYS A 137 12.71 14.92 -6.45
CA CYS A 137 13.70 13.97 -6.94
C CYS A 137 14.90 14.64 -7.65
N MET A 138 14.66 15.28 -8.80
CA MET A 138 15.73 15.70 -9.72
C MET A 138 15.88 17.21 -9.87
N SER A 139 15.00 18.02 -9.28
CA SER A 139 14.96 19.46 -9.56
C SER A 139 16.26 20.19 -9.18
N SER A 140 16.99 19.76 -8.15
CA SER A 140 18.30 20.33 -7.82
C SER A 140 19.37 20.01 -8.88
N ALA A 141 19.33 18.82 -9.49
CA ALA A 141 20.21 18.46 -10.60
C ALA A 141 19.91 19.25 -11.87
N VAL A 142 18.63 19.48 -12.14
CA VAL A 142 18.17 20.33 -13.24
C VAL A 142 18.68 21.76 -13.05
N ALA A 143 18.45 22.34 -11.87
CA ALA A 143 18.94 23.69 -11.54
C ALA A 143 20.48 23.77 -11.62
N GLY A 144 21.19 22.71 -11.19
CA GLY A 144 22.64 22.61 -11.32
C GLY A 144 23.11 22.63 -12.78
N TYR A 145 22.51 21.79 -13.64
CA TYR A 145 22.84 21.76 -15.07
C TYR A 145 22.50 23.06 -15.78
N VAL A 146 21.33 23.65 -15.53
CA VAL A 146 20.96 24.94 -16.12
C VAL A 146 21.95 26.03 -15.71
N ALA A 147 22.32 26.09 -14.43
CA ALA A 147 23.22 27.13 -13.94
C ALA A 147 24.68 26.95 -14.40
N SER A 148 25.16 25.71 -14.57
CA SER A 148 26.52 25.41 -15.00
C SER A 148 26.70 25.26 -16.51
N LEU A 149 25.72 24.69 -17.22
CA LEU A 149 25.80 24.30 -18.63
C LEU A 149 24.77 25.00 -19.52
N GLY A 150 23.79 25.70 -18.94
CA GLY A 150 22.82 26.53 -19.67
C GLY A 150 21.49 25.87 -20.01
N SER A 151 21.37 24.55 -19.86
CA SER A 151 20.11 23.82 -20.09
C SER A 151 20.08 22.53 -19.27
N ASP A 152 18.88 22.01 -19.04
CA ASP A 152 18.69 20.62 -18.61
C ASP A 152 19.06 19.66 -19.75
N GLY A 153 19.74 18.57 -19.42
CA GLY A 153 20.33 17.65 -20.39
C GLY A 153 21.65 17.07 -19.87
N PRO A 154 21.63 15.86 -19.28
CA PRO A 154 22.86 15.21 -18.83
C PRO A 154 23.86 15.09 -20.00
N PRO A 155 25.12 15.51 -19.87
CA PRO A 155 26.10 15.44 -20.95
C PRO A 155 26.42 14.03 -21.46
N SER A 156 26.47 13.07 -20.52
CA SER A 156 27.00 11.72 -20.74
C SER A 156 25.93 10.71 -21.14
N SER A 157 26.37 9.51 -21.51
CA SER A 157 25.56 8.34 -21.87
C SER A 157 25.96 7.10 -21.07
N TYR A 158 25.18 6.03 -21.13
CA TYR A 158 25.59 4.74 -20.58
C TYR A 158 26.76 4.11 -21.34
N ALA A 159 27.05 4.53 -22.57
CA ALA A 159 28.24 4.10 -23.30
C ALA A 159 29.53 4.68 -22.68
N ASP A 160 29.43 5.77 -21.91
CA ASP A 160 30.58 6.37 -21.22
C ASP A 160 31.02 5.57 -20.01
N LEU A 161 30.09 4.88 -19.34
CA LEU A 161 30.42 3.98 -18.23
C LEU A 161 31.42 2.89 -18.65
N ALA A 162 31.40 2.46 -19.91
CA ALA A 162 32.32 1.45 -20.42
C ALA A 162 33.71 2.01 -20.80
N GLN A 163 33.90 3.33 -20.76
CA GLN A 163 35.11 4.00 -21.25
C GLN A 163 35.81 4.86 -20.21
N THR A 164 35.20 5.07 -19.05
CA THR A 164 35.76 5.90 -17.99
C THR A 164 36.92 5.21 -17.26
N ASP A 165 37.88 5.97 -16.75
CA ASP A 165 39.01 5.47 -15.95
C ASP A 165 38.75 5.68 -14.44
N CYS A 166 37.87 6.62 -14.08
CA CYS A 166 37.47 6.88 -12.70
C CYS A 166 36.00 7.32 -12.62
N MET A 167 35.26 6.73 -11.69
CA MET A 167 33.87 7.07 -11.36
C MET A 167 33.78 7.54 -9.93
N LEU A 168 33.33 8.78 -9.71
CA LEU A 168 32.93 9.29 -8.40
C LEU A 168 31.42 9.21 -8.27
N VAL A 169 30.91 8.44 -7.31
CA VAL A 169 29.49 8.26 -7.04
C VAL A 169 29.13 8.99 -5.73
N LEU A 170 28.40 10.10 -5.82
CA LEU A 170 27.95 10.88 -4.65
C LEU A 170 26.48 10.58 -4.32
N GLY A 171 26.21 10.13 -3.10
CA GLY A 171 24.86 10.04 -2.55
C GLY A 171 23.94 9.12 -3.36
N SER A 172 24.44 7.96 -3.77
CA SER A 172 23.70 7.01 -4.59
C SER A 172 24.05 5.55 -4.29
N ASN A 173 23.05 4.79 -3.82
CA ASN A 173 23.10 3.33 -3.78
C ASN A 173 22.62 2.76 -5.12
N THR A 174 23.49 2.78 -6.12
CA THR A 174 23.17 2.30 -7.48
C THR A 174 22.87 0.80 -7.53
N ALA A 175 23.44 0.02 -6.62
CA ALA A 175 23.19 -1.42 -6.51
C ALA A 175 21.71 -1.73 -6.25
N ALA A 176 21.06 -0.97 -5.36
CA ALA A 176 19.63 -1.12 -5.07
C ALA A 176 18.73 -0.34 -6.05
N CYS A 177 19.12 0.90 -6.39
CA CYS A 177 18.26 1.85 -7.09
C CYS A 177 18.33 1.73 -8.62
N HIS A 178 19.50 1.40 -9.17
CA HIS A 178 19.77 1.35 -10.61
C HIS A 178 20.58 0.10 -11.01
N PRO A 179 20.09 -1.14 -10.77
CA PRO A 179 20.92 -2.35 -10.86
C PRO A 179 21.61 -2.58 -12.22
N ILE A 180 21.00 -2.13 -13.32
CA ILE A 180 21.58 -2.25 -14.66
C ILE A 180 22.68 -1.21 -14.92
N VAL A 181 22.61 -0.03 -14.30
CA VAL A 181 23.73 0.91 -14.31
C VAL A 181 24.85 0.38 -13.41
N TRP A 182 24.49 -0.17 -12.26
CA TRP A 182 25.44 -0.81 -11.35
C TRP A 182 26.22 -1.95 -12.01
N SER A 183 25.57 -2.83 -12.78
CA SER A 183 26.27 -3.89 -13.50
C SER A 183 27.29 -3.35 -14.50
N LYS A 184 27.03 -2.20 -15.13
CA LYS A 184 27.98 -1.53 -16.04
C LYS A 184 29.16 -0.92 -15.28
N ILE A 185 28.90 -0.28 -14.13
CA ILE A 185 29.95 0.24 -13.24
C ILE A 185 30.88 -0.90 -12.81
N ARG A 186 30.31 -2.02 -12.33
CA ARG A 186 31.09 -3.19 -11.89
C ARG A 186 31.88 -3.85 -13.01
N ALA A 187 31.29 -3.96 -14.21
CA ALA A 187 32.02 -4.46 -15.38
C ALA A 187 33.23 -3.59 -15.71
N ARG A 188 33.05 -2.26 -15.73
CA ARG A 188 34.17 -1.35 -16.01
C ARG A 188 35.22 -1.34 -14.89
N GLN A 189 34.80 -1.45 -13.63
CA GLN A 189 35.71 -1.53 -12.49
C GLN A 189 36.56 -2.82 -12.55
N ALA A 190 35.98 -3.95 -12.96
CA ALA A 190 36.72 -5.19 -13.17
C ALA A 190 37.80 -5.08 -14.27
N GLU A 191 37.65 -4.14 -15.19
CA GLU A 191 38.63 -3.78 -16.22
C GLU A 191 39.62 -2.66 -15.78
N GLY A 192 39.65 -2.35 -14.48
CA GLY A 192 40.66 -1.49 -13.86
C GLY A 192 40.25 -0.03 -13.64
N ALA A 193 39.03 0.39 -13.98
CA ALA A 193 38.57 1.74 -13.62
C ALA A 193 38.39 1.87 -12.11
N LYS A 194 38.72 3.05 -11.56
CA LYS A 194 38.56 3.34 -10.13
C LYS A 194 37.14 3.75 -9.78
N LEU A 195 36.65 3.28 -8.64
CA LEU A 195 35.34 3.64 -8.09
C LEU A 195 35.51 4.32 -6.74
N ILE A 196 35.16 5.61 -6.68
CA ILE A 196 35.05 6.41 -5.45
C ILE A 196 33.56 6.50 -5.10
N VAL A 197 33.19 6.16 -3.88
CA VAL A 197 31.80 6.28 -3.39
C VAL A 197 31.76 7.16 -2.16
N VAL A 198 30.90 8.18 -2.22
CA VAL A 198 30.64 9.11 -1.11
C VAL A 198 29.23 8.87 -0.61
N ASP A 199 29.11 8.21 0.55
CA ASP A 199 27.84 7.84 1.18
C ASP A 199 28.07 7.64 2.68
N PRO A 200 27.26 8.23 3.59
CA PRO A 200 27.37 7.97 5.03
C PRO A 200 27.21 6.49 5.39
N ARG A 201 26.63 5.69 4.50
CA ARG A 201 26.41 4.26 4.70
C ARG A 201 27.35 3.45 3.82
N ARG A 202 27.89 2.37 4.40
CA ARG A 202 28.58 1.29 3.70
C ARG A 202 27.57 0.38 3.01
N THR A 203 26.83 0.95 2.05
CA THR A 203 25.89 0.22 1.19
C THR A 203 26.63 -0.77 0.29
N ALA A 204 25.91 -1.70 -0.35
CA ALA A 204 26.50 -2.60 -1.35
C ALA A 204 27.24 -1.87 -2.49
N THR A 205 26.90 -0.61 -2.78
CA THR A 205 27.67 0.23 -3.71
C THR A 205 28.99 0.71 -3.09
N ALA A 206 28.96 1.19 -1.85
CA ALA A 206 30.12 1.70 -1.14
C ALA A 206 31.11 0.59 -0.74
N GLU A 207 30.62 -0.57 -0.31
CA GLU A 207 31.43 -1.75 0.02
C GLU A 207 32.26 -2.24 -1.19
N ALA A 208 31.73 -2.04 -2.40
CA ALA A 208 32.39 -2.42 -3.65
C ALA A 208 33.39 -1.36 -4.17
N ALA A 209 33.50 -0.20 -3.52
CA ALA A 209 34.34 0.91 -3.97
C ALA A 209 35.83 0.66 -3.72
N ASP A 210 36.69 1.24 -4.56
CA ASP A 210 38.13 1.35 -4.27
C ASP A 210 38.37 2.33 -3.11
N LEU A 211 37.57 3.39 -3.05
CA LEU A 211 37.58 4.39 -1.99
C LEU A 211 36.14 4.69 -1.53
N HIS A 212 35.82 4.32 -0.28
CA HIS A 212 34.58 4.72 0.38
C HIS A 212 34.84 5.92 1.29
N LEU A 213 34.20 7.04 1.00
CA LEU A 213 34.21 8.26 1.80
C LEU A 213 32.91 8.34 2.59
N ALA A 214 32.95 7.88 3.84
CA ALA A 214 31.81 7.87 4.77
C ALA A 214 31.53 9.28 5.31
N VAL A 215 30.98 10.13 4.44
CA VAL A 215 30.74 11.55 4.74
C VAL A 215 29.66 11.73 5.81
N ARG A 216 29.86 12.65 6.76
CA ARG A 216 28.80 13.13 7.66
C ARG A 216 27.63 13.68 6.83
N PRO A 217 26.37 13.29 7.08
CA PRO A 217 25.22 13.83 6.35
C PRO A 217 25.22 15.36 6.32
N GLY A 218 25.16 15.95 5.12
CA GLY A 218 25.19 17.39 4.91
C GLY A 218 26.55 17.99 4.57
N ALA A 219 27.66 17.29 4.84
CA ALA A 219 29.02 17.81 4.66
C ALA A 219 29.63 17.59 3.25
N ASP A 220 28.81 17.42 2.22
CA ASP A 220 29.28 17.14 0.85
C ASP A 220 30.08 18.31 0.24
N LEU A 221 29.68 19.57 0.50
CA LEU A 221 30.33 20.75 -0.08
C LEU A 221 31.77 20.95 0.41
N PRO A 222 32.08 20.86 1.72
CA PRO A 222 33.44 20.85 2.23
C PRO A 222 34.35 19.83 1.53
N LEU A 223 33.85 18.61 1.31
CA LEU A 223 34.59 17.54 0.63
C LEU A 223 34.92 17.95 -0.82
N LEU A 224 33.92 18.36 -1.60
CA LEU A 224 34.08 18.71 -3.01
C LEU A 224 34.97 19.95 -3.19
N ALA A 225 34.86 20.93 -2.28
CA ALA A 225 35.70 22.13 -2.28
C ALA A 225 37.17 21.79 -2.00
N ALA A 226 37.44 20.96 -0.99
CA ALA A 226 38.79 20.49 -0.69
C ALA A 226 39.39 19.67 -1.85
N MET A 227 38.60 18.81 -2.48
CA MET A 227 39.05 18.05 -3.66
C MET A 227 39.43 18.98 -4.82
N LEU A 228 38.63 20.02 -5.09
CA LEU A 228 38.96 21.02 -6.11
C LEU A 228 40.28 21.76 -5.77
N GLY A 229 40.46 22.13 -4.50
CA GLY A 229 41.68 22.77 -4.02
C GLY A 229 42.93 21.90 -4.21
N VAL A 230 42.85 20.60 -3.92
CA VAL A 230 43.95 19.65 -4.16
C VAL A 230 44.24 19.49 -5.65
N ILE A 231 43.22 19.35 -6.48
CA ILE A 231 43.37 19.22 -7.94
C ILE A 231 44.12 20.44 -8.51
N GLU A 232 43.79 21.65 -8.07
CA GLU A 232 44.49 22.86 -8.50
C GLU A 232 45.92 22.95 -7.93
N ALA A 233 46.10 22.70 -6.63
CA ALA A 233 47.40 22.79 -5.97
C ALA A 233 48.44 21.82 -6.56
N GLU A 234 48.00 20.67 -7.06
CA GLU A 234 48.86 19.67 -7.70
C GLU A 234 48.96 19.81 -9.24
N GLY A 235 48.37 20.86 -9.82
CA GLY A 235 48.43 21.12 -11.26
C GLY A 235 47.70 20.09 -12.11
N LEU A 236 46.65 19.46 -11.56
CA LEU A 236 45.83 18.44 -12.23
C LEU A 236 44.64 19.04 -13.02
N THR A 237 44.57 20.37 -13.14
CA THR A 237 43.56 21.06 -13.94
C THR A 237 43.89 21.08 -15.42
N ASP A 238 42.87 21.00 -16.28
CA ASP A 238 42.98 21.29 -17.71
C ASP A 238 42.92 22.80 -17.91
N ALA A 239 44.02 23.48 -17.63
CA ALA A 239 44.12 24.94 -17.67
C ALA A 239 43.71 25.53 -19.04
N ALA A 240 44.01 24.81 -20.14
CA ALA A 240 43.63 25.24 -21.48
C ALA A 240 42.11 25.16 -21.71
N PHE A 241 41.47 24.09 -21.25
CA PHE A 241 40.02 23.97 -21.29
C PHE A 241 39.34 25.03 -20.42
N VAL A 242 39.79 25.18 -19.18
CA VAL A 242 39.25 26.16 -18.22
C VAL A 242 39.30 27.57 -18.81
N ALA A 243 40.46 28.01 -19.32
CA ALA A 243 40.62 29.35 -19.87
C ALA A 243 39.76 29.62 -21.13
N ARG A 244 39.54 28.62 -21.99
CA ARG A 244 38.87 28.79 -23.29
C ARG A 244 37.37 28.56 -23.24
N HIS A 245 36.91 27.66 -22.38
CA HIS A 245 35.54 27.12 -22.43
C HIS A 245 34.74 27.33 -21.16
N THR A 246 35.32 27.98 -20.14
CA THR A 246 34.64 28.21 -18.86
C THR A 246 34.74 29.65 -18.38
N GLU A 247 33.94 29.99 -17.37
CA GLU A 247 34.00 31.24 -16.61
C GLU A 247 33.72 30.98 -15.11
N GLY A 248 34.18 31.88 -14.23
CA GLY A 248 33.95 31.79 -12.77
C GLY A 248 34.90 30.86 -11.99
N PHE A 249 36.00 30.40 -12.58
CA PHE A 249 36.92 29.46 -11.93
C PHE A 249 37.59 30.04 -10.67
N ALA A 250 37.99 31.32 -10.71
CA ALA A 250 38.62 32.00 -9.58
C ALA A 250 37.70 32.05 -8.34
N ASP A 251 36.40 32.30 -8.53
CA ASP A 251 35.43 32.34 -7.44
C ASP A 251 35.21 30.95 -6.81
N ALA A 252 35.23 29.89 -7.63
CA ALA A 252 35.17 28.52 -7.14
C ALA A 252 36.44 28.13 -6.34
N LEU A 253 37.62 28.58 -6.80
CA LEU A 253 38.87 28.40 -6.06
C LEU A 253 38.92 29.19 -4.76
N ALA A 254 38.33 30.39 -4.70
CA ALA A 254 38.22 31.15 -3.46
C ALA A 254 37.48 30.34 -2.38
N VAL A 255 36.36 29.71 -2.74
CA VAL A 255 35.65 28.80 -1.83
C VAL A 255 36.48 27.55 -1.49
N ALA A 256 37.20 26.97 -2.45
CA ALA A 256 38.11 25.85 -2.17
C ALA A 256 39.20 26.24 -1.14
N GLY A 257 39.71 27.47 -1.20
CA GLY A 257 40.68 28.01 -0.24
C GLY A 257 40.15 28.14 1.19
N GLU A 258 38.83 28.24 1.38
CA GLU A 258 38.20 28.22 2.71
C GLU A 258 38.22 26.82 3.34
N TRP A 259 38.42 25.77 2.54
CA TRP A 259 38.37 24.36 2.92
C TRP A 259 39.71 23.66 2.68
N PRO A 260 40.79 24.04 3.41
CA PRO A 260 41.99 23.22 3.44
C PRO A 260 41.64 21.81 3.94
N VAL A 261 42.42 20.82 3.52
CA VAL A 261 42.10 19.39 3.69
C VAL A 261 41.84 19.04 5.16
N GLU A 262 42.59 19.60 6.10
CA GLU A 262 42.46 19.36 7.53
C GLU A 262 41.12 19.86 8.08
N ARG A 263 40.67 21.04 7.61
CA ARG A 263 39.36 21.60 7.97
C ARG A 263 38.22 20.78 7.36
N ALA A 264 38.36 20.38 6.10
CA ALA A 264 37.38 19.53 5.44
C ALA A 264 37.28 18.15 6.11
N ALA A 265 38.41 17.56 6.52
CA ALA A 265 38.44 16.30 7.26
C ALA A 265 37.64 16.39 8.57
N ALA A 266 37.85 17.45 9.35
CA ALA A 266 37.10 17.68 10.59
C ALA A 266 35.58 17.86 10.35
N ALA A 267 35.20 18.62 9.31
CA ALA A 267 33.78 18.88 9.02
C ALA A 267 33.03 17.68 8.42
N THR A 268 33.74 16.84 7.67
CA THR A 268 33.17 15.68 6.96
C THR A 268 33.25 14.39 7.74
N GLY A 269 34.13 14.29 8.73
CA GLY A 269 34.47 13.04 9.40
C GLY A 269 35.34 12.10 8.56
N ILE A 270 35.83 12.55 7.39
CA ILE A 270 36.67 11.75 6.49
C ILE A 270 38.15 12.04 6.80
N PRO A 271 39.02 11.03 6.93
CA PRO A 271 40.46 11.24 7.04
C PRO A 271 41.03 12.10 5.90
N ALA A 272 41.86 13.08 6.25
CA ALA A 272 42.51 13.99 5.29
C ALA A 272 43.19 13.27 4.12
N ALA A 273 43.89 12.16 4.40
CA ALA A 273 44.54 11.34 3.39
C ALA A 273 43.56 10.80 2.33
N LEU A 274 42.36 10.35 2.74
CA LEU A 274 41.36 9.83 1.81
C LEU A 274 40.76 10.93 0.92
N ILE A 275 40.65 12.16 1.44
CA ILE A 275 40.21 13.33 0.63
C ILE A 275 41.23 13.62 -0.47
N VAL A 276 42.52 13.64 -0.10
CA VAL A 276 43.62 13.83 -1.06
C VAL A 276 43.67 12.70 -2.08
N ASP A 277 43.56 11.45 -1.64
CA ASP A 277 43.57 10.28 -2.53
C ASP A 277 42.39 10.29 -3.51
N ALA A 278 41.19 10.68 -3.05
CA ALA A 278 40.05 10.84 -3.94
C ALA A 278 40.26 11.95 -4.97
N ALA A 279 40.81 13.10 -4.54
CA ALA A 279 41.12 14.22 -5.43
C ALA A 279 42.16 13.84 -6.49
N ARG A 280 43.25 13.18 -6.08
CA ARG A 280 44.29 12.67 -6.98
C ARG A 280 43.75 11.62 -7.94
N THR A 281 42.99 10.64 -7.43
CA THR A 281 42.40 9.57 -8.24
C THR A 281 41.48 10.14 -9.32
N PHE A 282 40.66 11.14 -8.97
CA PHE A 282 39.78 11.81 -9.94
C PHE A 282 40.55 12.73 -10.89
N GLY A 283 41.47 13.55 -10.38
CA GLY A 283 42.20 14.56 -11.15
C GLY A 283 43.22 13.99 -12.15
N THR A 284 43.84 12.85 -11.82
CA THR A 284 44.80 12.16 -12.70
C THR A 284 44.11 11.28 -13.73
N ALA A 285 42.83 10.96 -13.56
CA ALA A 285 42.08 10.14 -14.50
C ALA A 285 41.87 10.88 -15.83
N GLY A 286 42.46 10.37 -16.91
CA GLY A 286 42.31 10.95 -18.25
C GLY A 286 40.87 10.99 -18.76
N ARG A 287 40.00 10.11 -18.22
CA ARG A 287 38.55 10.09 -18.43
C ARG A 287 37.83 9.87 -17.11
N ALA A 288 37.28 10.92 -16.51
CA ALA A 288 36.55 10.83 -15.24
C ALA A 288 35.06 11.15 -15.37
N MET A 289 34.23 10.44 -14.61
CA MET A 289 32.79 10.67 -14.50
C MET A 289 32.39 10.95 -13.06
N ALA A 290 31.49 11.91 -12.86
CA ALA A 290 30.82 12.15 -11.60
C ALA A 290 29.36 11.71 -11.72
N LEU A 291 28.92 10.75 -10.91
CA LEU A 291 27.58 10.18 -10.90
C LEU A 291 26.91 10.51 -9.57
N TRP A 292 25.64 10.89 -9.57
CA TRP A 292 24.95 11.18 -8.31
C TRP A 292 23.44 10.96 -8.41
N SER A 293 22.79 10.94 -7.25
CA SER A 293 21.34 10.86 -7.13
C SER A 293 20.82 11.59 -5.89
N MET A 294 19.91 10.97 -5.15
CA MET A 294 19.10 11.63 -4.12
C MET A 294 19.90 12.12 -2.91
N GLY A 295 21.03 11.51 -2.56
CA GLY A 295 21.87 11.97 -1.45
C GLY A 295 22.43 13.37 -1.67
N ALA A 296 22.69 13.73 -2.94
CA ALA A 296 23.10 15.09 -3.31
C ALA A 296 21.89 16.02 -3.53
N ASN A 297 20.82 15.54 -4.16
CA ASN A 297 19.71 16.40 -4.59
C ASN A 297 18.75 16.79 -3.45
N GLN A 298 18.47 15.90 -2.51
CA GLN A 298 17.44 16.13 -1.48
C GLN A 298 18.04 16.84 -0.25
N SER A 299 18.47 18.08 -0.47
CA SER A 299 19.12 18.97 0.51
C SER A 299 18.80 20.43 0.19
N THR A 300 18.76 21.29 1.22
CA THR A 300 18.62 22.75 1.12
C THR A 300 19.72 23.43 0.32
N VAL A 301 20.88 22.79 0.16
CA VAL A 301 21.97 23.23 -0.72
C VAL A 301 22.21 22.26 -1.88
N GLY A 302 21.18 21.50 -2.26
CA GLY A 302 21.25 20.48 -3.31
C GLY A 302 21.72 21.06 -4.65
N THR A 303 21.25 22.24 -5.05
CA THR A 303 21.71 22.88 -6.29
C THR A 303 23.20 23.21 -6.23
N LEU A 304 23.72 23.65 -5.08
CA LEU A 304 25.15 23.92 -4.92
C LEU A 304 25.98 22.63 -4.96
N LYS A 305 25.54 21.54 -4.34
CA LYS A 305 26.22 20.23 -4.41
C LYS A 305 26.37 19.74 -5.85
N ASN A 306 25.31 19.87 -6.64
CA ASN A 306 25.31 19.53 -8.07
C ASN A 306 26.32 20.36 -8.88
N ARG A 307 26.41 21.67 -8.58
CA ARG A 307 27.37 22.56 -9.24
C ARG A 307 28.81 22.29 -8.78
N ALA A 308 29.04 22.00 -7.51
CA ALA A 308 30.36 21.64 -6.98
C ALA A 308 30.90 20.33 -7.60
N LEU A 309 30.03 19.32 -7.79
CA LEU A 309 30.40 18.13 -8.57
C LEU A 309 30.76 18.47 -10.02
N THR A 310 29.98 19.36 -10.64
CA THR A 310 30.23 19.82 -12.01
C THR A 310 31.54 20.60 -12.11
N ASN A 311 31.92 21.38 -11.08
CA ASN A 311 33.20 22.07 -11.02
C ASN A 311 34.37 21.10 -11.17
N LEU A 312 34.35 19.92 -10.53
CA LEU A 312 35.41 18.92 -10.66
C LEU A 312 35.57 18.47 -12.13
N CYS A 313 34.46 18.13 -12.79
CA CYS A 313 34.46 17.74 -14.20
C CYS A 313 34.95 18.88 -15.12
N LEU A 314 34.57 20.13 -14.85
CA LEU A 314 35.01 21.29 -15.63
C LEU A 314 36.51 21.59 -15.41
N ALA A 315 36.99 21.50 -14.16
CA ALA A 315 38.38 21.76 -13.80
C ALA A 315 39.34 20.79 -14.49
N THR A 316 38.93 19.53 -14.66
CA THR A 316 39.73 18.49 -15.32
C THR A 316 39.38 18.28 -16.80
N GLY A 317 38.59 19.17 -17.42
CA GLY A 317 38.20 19.06 -18.84
C GLY A 317 37.36 17.82 -19.22
N ASN A 318 36.80 17.13 -18.21
CA ASN A 318 36.05 15.88 -18.31
C ASN A 318 34.56 16.13 -18.64
N ILE A 319 34.28 16.65 -19.84
CA ILE A 319 32.92 16.84 -20.38
C ILE A 319 32.92 16.76 -21.91
N GLY A 320 31.85 16.27 -22.54
CA GLY A 320 31.74 16.24 -24.00
C GLY A 320 32.70 15.28 -24.71
N ARG A 321 33.34 14.36 -23.98
CA ARG A 321 34.23 13.31 -24.51
C ARG A 321 33.77 11.92 -24.05
N PRO A 322 34.12 10.84 -24.78
CA PRO A 322 33.87 9.48 -24.32
C PRO A 322 34.48 9.18 -22.94
N GLY A 323 33.71 8.54 -22.07
CA GLY A 323 34.13 8.18 -20.71
C GLY A 323 34.17 9.35 -19.72
N THR A 324 33.55 10.49 -20.05
CA THR A 324 33.60 11.70 -19.23
C THR A 324 32.24 12.28 -18.92
N GLY A 325 32.19 13.10 -17.86
CA GLY A 325 31.11 14.04 -17.66
C GLY A 325 30.38 13.90 -16.32
N PRO A 326 29.68 14.97 -15.91
CA PRO A 326 28.74 14.92 -14.81
C PRO A 326 27.45 14.22 -15.26
N PHE A 327 27.05 13.14 -14.61
CA PHE A 327 25.92 12.29 -15.01
C PHE A 327 24.95 12.01 -13.85
N SER A 328 23.86 12.78 -13.79
CA SER A 328 22.81 12.57 -12.79
C SER A 328 21.95 11.34 -13.10
N LEU A 329 21.75 10.49 -12.09
CA LEU A 329 20.97 9.26 -12.22
C LEU A 329 19.50 9.55 -11.87
N THR A 330 18.64 9.51 -12.88
CA THR A 330 17.22 9.82 -12.73
C THR A 330 16.51 8.73 -11.93
N GLY A 331 15.69 9.13 -10.96
CA GLY A 331 14.92 8.21 -10.11
C GLY A 331 13.79 7.52 -10.87
N GLN A 332 12.79 8.29 -11.29
CA GLN A 332 11.55 7.81 -11.93
C GLN A 332 11.71 7.56 -13.44
N PRO A 333 10.83 6.74 -14.06
CA PRO A 333 11.10 6.18 -15.37
C PRO A 333 11.02 7.22 -16.49
N ASN A 334 10.22 8.27 -16.31
CA ASN A 334 10.01 9.34 -17.28
C ASN A 334 10.09 10.75 -16.67
N ALA A 335 10.83 10.93 -15.57
CA ALA A 335 10.97 12.26 -14.99
C ALA A 335 11.62 13.25 -15.99
N MET A 336 12.46 12.78 -16.91
CA MET A 336 13.06 13.62 -17.96
C MET A 336 12.02 14.02 -19.02
N GLY A 337 11.28 13.07 -19.59
CA GLY A 337 10.21 13.36 -20.56
C GLY A 337 9.16 14.34 -20.01
N GLY A 338 8.86 14.24 -18.71
CA GLY A 338 8.01 15.20 -18.04
C GLY A 338 8.53 16.64 -18.06
N ARG A 339 9.84 16.84 -17.87
CA ARG A 339 10.45 18.19 -17.91
C ARG A 339 10.55 18.72 -19.33
N GLU A 340 10.85 17.84 -20.28
CA GLU A 340 10.84 18.18 -21.72
C GLU A 340 9.46 18.66 -22.18
N ALA A 341 8.39 18.09 -21.63
CA ALA A 341 7.00 18.43 -21.89
C ALA A 341 6.40 19.52 -20.97
N GLY A 342 7.24 20.19 -20.15
CA GLY A 342 6.81 21.32 -19.32
C GLY A 342 6.12 20.97 -18.00
N GLY A 343 6.30 19.75 -17.48
CA GLY A 343 5.66 19.23 -16.25
C GLY A 343 6.20 19.75 -14.91
N LEU A 344 6.82 20.94 -14.90
CA LEU A 344 7.21 21.66 -13.68
C LEU A 344 6.58 23.05 -13.68
N SER A 345 6.37 23.62 -12.50
CA SER A 345 5.62 24.87 -12.34
C SER A 345 6.27 26.10 -12.97
N THR A 346 7.55 26.00 -13.34
CA THR A 346 8.36 27.04 -13.99
C THR A 346 8.58 26.79 -15.49
N LEU A 347 8.23 25.61 -16.01
CA LEU A 347 8.63 25.19 -17.36
C LEU A 347 7.48 25.18 -18.37
N LEU A 348 7.80 25.44 -19.62
CA LEU A 348 7.00 25.15 -20.80
C LEU A 348 7.74 24.10 -21.65
N PRO A 349 7.07 23.40 -22.58
CA PRO A 349 7.74 22.40 -23.44
C PRO A 349 9.02 22.93 -24.11
N GLY A 350 9.99 22.04 -24.31
CA GLY A 350 11.29 22.38 -24.90
C GLY A 350 12.23 23.15 -23.96
N TYR A 351 12.14 22.91 -22.65
CA TYR A 351 12.89 23.64 -21.60
C TYR A 351 12.73 25.17 -21.71
N ARG A 352 11.52 25.61 -22.01
CA ARG A 352 11.17 27.03 -22.00
C ARG A 352 10.79 27.46 -20.59
N SER A 353 11.03 28.72 -20.25
CA SER A 353 10.59 29.30 -18.97
C SER A 353 9.25 29.99 -19.14
N VAL A 354 8.35 29.84 -18.16
CA VAL A 354 7.09 30.60 -18.10
C VAL A 354 7.34 32.09 -17.86
N GLU A 355 8.48 32.48 -17.28
CA GLU A 355 8.81 33.87 -16.96
C GLU A 355 9.29 34.67 -18.18
N ASP A 356 9.77 33.98 -19.21
CA ASP A 356 10.28 34.60 -20.43
C ASP A 356 9.13 34.93 -21.42
N PRO A 357 8.94 36.21 -21.78
CA PRO A 357 7.85 36.63 -22.67
C PRO A 357 7.94 36.04 -24.08
N GLU A 358 9.14 35.82 -24.63
CA GLU A 358 9.30 35.23 -25.95
C GLU A 358 8.98 33.74 -25.92
N HIS A 359 9.38 33.04 -24.87
CA HIS A 359 8.98 31.65 -24.67
C HIS A 359 7.45 31.49 -24.58
N ARG A 360 6.76 32.38 -23.85
CA ARG A 360 5.29 32.38 -23.80
C ARG A 360 4.67 32.67 -25.17
N ALA A 361 5.19 33.65 -25.90
CA ALA A 361 4.72 34.00 -27.23
C ALA A 361 4.88 32.84 -28.24
N GLN A 362 6.01 32.13 -28.19
CA GLN A 362 6.26 30.93 -28.99
C GLN A 362 5.25 29.84 -28.69
N MET A 363 5.04 29.52 -27.41
CA MET A 363 4.10 28.47 -27.04
C MET A 363 2.65 28.84 -27.37
N ARG A 364 2.29 30.13 -27.27
CA ARG A 364 0.97 30.62 -27.69
C ARG A 364 0.71 30.36 -29.18
N ARG A 365 1.73 30.54 -30.03
CA ARG A 365 1.68 30.22 -31.46
C ARG A 365 1.62 28.71 -31.70
N LEU A 366 2.51 27.94 -31.08
CA LEU A 366 2.59 26.48 -31.27
C LEU A 366 1.33 25.74 -30.81
N TRP A 367 0.64 26.25 -29.79
CA TRP A 367 -0.60 25.66 -29.28
C TRP A 367 -1.88 26.24 -29.89
N ASP A 368 -1.75 27.19 -30.84
CA ASP A 368 -2.87 27.93 -31.42
C ASP A 368 -3.84 28.47 -30.36
N ILE A 369 -3.29 29.04 -29.28
CA ILE A 369 -4.11 29.54 -28.17
C ILE A 369 -4.89 30.78 -28.65
N PRO A 370 -6.23 30.78 -28.56
CA PRO A 370 -7.05 31.91 -28.98
C PRO A 370 -6.66 33.24 -28.33
N ALA A 371 -6.87 34.34 -29.05
CA ALA A 371 -6.54 35.69 -28.61
C ALA A 371 -7.19 36.04 -27.25
N ASP A 372 -8.41 35.55 -27.04
CA ASP A 372 -9.32 35.76 -25.92
C ASP A 372 -9.20 34.71 -24.81
N ALA A 373 -8.43 33.64 -25.00
CA ALA A 373 -8.14 32.68 -23.92
C ALA A 373 -7.24 33.33 -22.85
N PRO A 374 -7.29 32.87 -21.57
CA PRO A 374 -6.48 33.42 -20.47
C PRO A 374 -4.99 33.53 -20.80
N GLY A 375 -4.49 32.63 -21.66
CA GLY A 375 -3.10 32.58 -22.08
C GLY A 375 -2.20 32.02 -20.98
N ILE A 376 -0.89 32.05 -21.23
CA ILE A 376 0.10 31.52 -20.30
C ILE A 376 0.46 32.62 -19.28
N SER A 377 0.24 32.34 -18.00
CA SER A 377 0.61 33.24 -16.90
C SER A 377 2.12 33.56 -16.94
N PRO A 378 2.55 34.82 -16.70
CA PRO A 378 3.97 35.17 -16.60
C PRO A 378 4.58 34.76 -15.25
N ALA A 379 3.76 34.44 -14.25
CA ALA A 379 4.23 34.04 -12.92
C ALA A 379 4.50 32.53 -12.87
N PRO A 380 5.58 32.08 -12.21
CA PRO A 380 5.75 30.67 -11.88
C PRO A 380 4.56 30.12 -11.09
N GLY A 381 4.15 28.89 -11.37
CA GLY A 381 3.19 28.20 -10.54
C GLY A 381 3.80 27.70 -9.22
N ILE A 382 2.94 27.21 -8.35
CA ILE A 382 3.28 26.68 -7.03
C ILE A 382 4.06 25.36 -7.16
N PRO A 383 5.28 25.25 -6.59
CA PRO A 383 6.00 23.99 -6.50
C PRO A 383 5.26 22.97 -5.63
N ALA A 384 5.41 21.67 -5.92
CA ALA A 384 4.75 20.59 -5.20
C ALA A 384 5.08 20.58 -3.69
N THR A 385 6.26 21.06 -3.30
CA THR A 385 6.69 21.21 -1.90
C THR A 385 5.99 22.35 -1.17
N GLN A 386 5.41 23.30 -1.89
CA GLN A 386 4.71 24.47 -1.34
C GLN A 386 3.19 24.40 -1.50
N LEU A 387 2.69 23.30 -2.07
CA LEU A 387 1.26 23.07 -2.25
C LEU A 387 0.52 22.99 -0.91
N VAL A 388 1.18 22.49 0.15
CA VAL A 388 0.61 22.43 1.49
C VAL A 388 0.31 23.82 2.05
N GLU A 389 1.24 24.78 1.91
CA GLU A 389 1.01 26.17 2.32
C GLU A 389 -0.14 26.81 1.54
N ALA A 390 -0.24 26.55 0.24
CA ALA A 390 -1.30 27.11 -0.60
C ALA A 390 -2.70 26.56 -0.26
N LEU A 391 -2.78 25.26 0.06
CA LEU A 391 -4.00 24.62 0.55
C LEU A 391 -4.39 25.15 1.94
N GLU A 392 -3.42 25.35 2.83
CA GLU A 392 -3.66 25.91 4.16
C GLU A 392 -4.07 27.38 4.14
N ALA A 393 -3.50 28.16 3.22
CA ALA A 393 -3.92 29.54 2.98
C ALA A 393 -5.28 29.63 2.28
N GLY A 394 -5.78 28.51 1.73
CA GLY A 394 -7.01 28.47 0.95
C GLY A 394 -6.91 29.21 -0.39
N THR A 395 -5.70 29.45 -0.89
CA THR A 395 -5.48 30.03 -2.23
C THR A 395 -5.70 28.99 -3.31
N VAL A 396 -5.28 27.73 -3.07
CA VAL A 396 -5.65 26.57 -3.89
C VAL A 396 -6.94 25.97 -3.35
N LYS A 397 -7.95 25.88 -4.21
CA LYS A 397 -9.28 25.29 -3.92
C LYS A 397 -9.45 23.92 -4.55
N ALA A 398 -8.86 23.69 -5.72
CA ALA A 398 -8.92 22.42 -6.41
C ALA A 398 -7.52 21.85 -6.64
N VAL A 399 -7.32 20.58 -6.31
CA VAL A 399 -6.09 19.85 -6.61
C VAL A 399 -6.41 18.56 -7.35
N TRP A 400 -5.74 18.34 -8.48
CA TRP A 400 -5.82 17.10 -9.25
C TRP A 400 -4.49 16.36 -9.17
N ILE A 401 -4.49 15.24 -8.46
CA ILE A 401 -3.32 14.39 -8.21
C ILE A 401 -3.32 13.22 -9.18
N VAL A 402 -2.21 12.98 -9.88
CA VAL A 402 -2.13 12.05 -11.01
C VAL A 402 -0.94 11.11 -10.87
N ALA A 403 -1.21 9.80 -10.81
CA ALA A 403 -0.21 8.73 -10.79
C ALA A 403 0.88 8.88 -9.70
N THR A 404 0.52 9.42 -8.54
CA THR A 404 1.42 9.65 -7.39
C THR A 404 0.65 9.58 -6.07
N ASN A 405 1.34 9.26 -4.96
CA ASN A 405 0.73 9.04 -3.64
C ASN A 405 1.34 9.98 -2.57
N PRO A 406 1.06 11.30 -2.64
CA PRO A 406 1.69 12.30 -1.79
C PRO A 406 1.32 12.22 -0.31
N VAL A 407 0.21 11.56 0.06
CA VAL A 407 -0.09 11.25 1.46
C VAL A 407 1.00 10.36 2.10
N VAL A 408 1.83 9.68 1.30
CA VAL A 408 3.00 8.92 1.80
C VAL A 408 4.31 9.58 1.40
N SER A 409 4.39 10.20 0.21
CA SER A 409 5.68 10.64 -0.35
C SER A 409 6.08 12.09 -0.09
N GLN A 410 5.16 12.98 0.32
CA GLN A 410 5.51 14.37 0.65
C GLN A 410 6.16 14.46 2.04
N PRO A 411 7.15 15.36 2.24
CA PRO A 411 7.60 15.73 3.59
C PRO A 411 6.44 16.23 4.45
N ASP A 412 6.54 16.00 5.75
CA ASP A 412 5.45 16.27 6.71
C ASP A 412 4.10 15.78 6.18
N ALA A 413 4.07 14.48 5.88
CA ALA A 413 2.95 13.84 5.21
C ALA A 413 1.62 14.01 5.96
N GLN A 414 1.66 14.12 7.30
CA GLN A 414 0.47 14.34 8.13
C GLN A 414 -0.12 15.73 7.92
N ARG A 415 0.71 16.79 7.92
CA ARG A 415 0.27 18.15 7.59
C ARG A 415 -0.26 18.23 6.16
N PHE A 416 0.45 17.64 5.19
CA PHE A 416 -0.01 17.61 3.80
C PHE A 416 -1.40 16.97 3.66
N THR A 417 -1.63 15.85 4.35
CA THR A 417 -2.93 15.16 4.36
C THR A 417 -4.02 16.02 4.99
N ALA A 418 -3.72 16.71 6.09
CA ALA A 418 -4.66 17.65 6.72
C ALA A 418 -5.01 18.83 5.79
N ALA A 419 -4.03 19.36 5.06
CA ALA A 419 -4.23 20.44 4.10
C ALA A 419 -5.08 19.99 2.90
N LEU A 420 -4.86 18.79 2.35
CA LEU A 420 -5.70 18.25 1.27
C LEU A 420 -7.18 18.18 1.63
N ARG A 421 -7.51 17.86 2.89
CA ARG A 421 -8.90 17.80 3.38
C ARG A 421 -9.60 19.17 3.42
N ARG A 422 -8.84 20.27 3.28
CA ARG A 422 -9.38 21.63 3.23
C ARG A 422 -9.73 22.10 1.83
N ALA A 423 -9.28 21.38 0.79
CA ALA A 423 -9.60 21.72 -0.60
C ALA A 423 -11.08 21.46 -0.90
N ASP A 424 -11.70 22.35 -1.68
CA ASP A 424 -13.07 22.21 -2.15
C ASP A 424 -13.24 21.08 -3.17
N LEU A 425 -12.15 20.71 -3.86
CA LEU A 425 -12.10 19.61 -4.80
C LEU A 425 -10.72 18.93 -4.79
N VAL A 426 -10.75 17.61 -4.66
CA VAL A 426 -9.55 16.75 -4.75
C VAL A 426 -9.89 15.66 -5.75
N VAL A 427 -9.20 15.65 -6.88
CA VAL A 427 -9.34 14.60 -7.89
C VAL A 427 -8.10 13.72 -7.83
N VAL A 428 -8.28 12.41 -7.78
CA VAL A 428 -7.18 11.43 -7.83
C VAL A 428 -7.35 10.60 -9.09
N GLN A 429 -6.37 10.66 -9.98
CA GLN A 429 -6.33 9.85 -11.18
C GLN A 429 -5.22 8.82 -11.01
N ASP A 430 -5.60 7.56 -10.80
CA ASP A 430 -4.67 6.47 -10.52
C ASP A 430 -5.21 5.14 -11.08
N ALA A 431 -4.32 4.17 -11.26
CA ALA A 431 -4.66 2.83 -11.73
C ALA A 431 -5.19 1.93 -10.61
N TYR A 432 -5.00 2.33 -9.35
CA TYR A 432 -5.37 1.58 -8.15
C TYR A 432 -6.31 2.39 -7.25
N HIS A 433 -7.23 1.70 -6.60
CA HIS A 433 -8.09 2.25 -5.57
C HIS A 433 -8.53 1.13 -4.59
N PRO A 434 -8.38 1.32 -3.26
CA PRO A 434 -7.92 2.54 -2.59
C PRO A 434 -6.40 2.71 -2.61
N THR A 435 -5.97 3.96 -2.55
CA THR A 435 -4.63 4.41 -2.16
C THR A 435 -4.74 5.36 -0.97
N GLU A 436 -3.65 5.60 -0.24
CA GLU A 436 -3.62 6.59 0.84
C GLU A 436 -4.09 7.96 0.36
N THR A 437 -3.73 8.35 -0.86
CA THR A 437 -4.17 9.63 -1.43
C THR A 437 -5.63 9.62 -1.87
N SER A 438 -6.15 8.51 -2.42
CA SER A 438 -7.58 8.44 -2.78
C SER A 438 -8.49 8.51 -1.56
N SER A 439 -7.99 8.15 -0.36
CA SER A 439 -8.77 8.23 0.89
C SER A 439 -9.23 9.65 1.26
N VAL A 440 -8.57 10.69 0.70
CA VAL A 440 -8.94 12.11 0.88
C VAL A 440 -9.54 12.75 -0.38
N ALA A 441 -9.78 11.97 -1.44
CA ALA A 441 -10.29 12.48 -2.71
C ALA A 441 -11.81 12.71 -2.68
N HIS A 442 -12.28 13.61 -3.53
CA HIS A 442 -13.71 13.78 -3.85
C HIS A 442 -14.09 12.97 -5.09
N VAL A 443 -13.14 12.79 -6.02
CA VAL A 443 -13.32 12.02 -7.25
C VAL A 443 -12.09 11.14 -7.48
N VAL A 444 -12.32 9.88 -7.86
CA VAL A 444 -11.29 8.96 -8.33
C VAL A 444 -11.54 8.64 -9.81
N LEU A 445 -10.54 8.83 -10.66
CA LEU A 445 -10.61 8.57 -12.09
C LEU A 445 -9.71 7.38 -12.45
N PRO A 446 -10.25 6.29 -13.02
CA PRO A 446 -9.48 5.09 -13.30
C PRO A 446 -8.56 5.32 -14.51
N ALA A 447 -7.25 5.22 -14.26
CA ALA A 447 -6.23 5.37 -15.29
C ALA A 447 -5.70 4.01 -15.78
N ALA A 448 -5.42 3.92 -17.08
CA ALA A 448 -4.72 2.79 -17.67
C ALA A 448 -3.26 2.78 -17.18
N GLN A 449 -2.78 1.64 -16.70
CA GLN A 449 -1.39 1.50 -16.28
C GLN A 449 -0.50 0.94 -17.40
N TRP A 450 0.77 0.70 -17.08
CA TRP A 450 1.58 -0.21 -17.89
C TRP A 450 0.98 -1.62 -17.79
N PRO A 451 0.73 -2.39 -18.88
CA PRO A 451 1.00 -2.17 -20.30
C PRO A 451 -0.29 -1.89 -21.12
N GLU A 452 -1.26 -1.18 -20.57
CA GLU A 452 -2.60 -0.95 -21.13
C GLU A 452 -2.69 0.30 -22.02
N LYS A 453 -1.64 1.13 -21.98
CA LYS A 453 -1.51 2.36 -22.75
C LYS A 453 -0.21 2.39 -23.56
N GLU A 454 -0.19 3.28 -24.54
CA GLU A 454 0.95 3.51 -25.43
C GLU A 454 1.41 4.96 -25.32
N GLY A 455 2.72 5.19 -25.47
CA GLY A 455 3.35 6.50 -25.42
C GLY A 455 4.86 6.37 -25.26
N THR A 456 5.54 7.43 -24.85
CA THR A 456 7.00 7.46 -24.77
C THR A 456 7.50 7.76 -23.37
N MET A 457 8.71 7.28 -23.05
CA MET A 457 9.47 7.76 -21.90
C MET A 457 10.92 8.05 -22.27
N THR A 458 11.50 9.06 -21.60
CA THR A 458 12.90 9.46 -21.69
C THR A 458 13.65 9.10 -20.41
N ASN A 459 14.72 8.30 -20.55
CA ASN A 459 15.53 7.82 -19.43
C ASN A 459 16.67 8.79 -19.02
N SER A 460 17.53 8.38 -18.07
CA SER A 460 18.64 9.22 -17.55
C SER A 460 19.65 9.65 -18.60
N GLU A 461 19.87 8.87 -19.66
CA GLU A 461 20.82 9.19 -20.74
C GLU A 461 20.14 9.85 -21.96
N ARG A 462 18.95 10.45 -21.76
CA ARG A 462 18.17 11.15 -22.80
C ARG A 462 17.62 10.22 -23.88
N ARG A 463 17.59 8.90 -23.62
CA ARG A 463 17.08 7.92 -24.58
C ARG A 463 15.56 7.85 -24.48
N VAL A 464 14.90 8.19 -25.59
CA VAL A 464 13.46 8.10 -25.79
C VAL A 464 13.12 6.70 -26.26
N ALA A 465 12.22 6.03 -25.57
CA ALA A 465 11.73 4.70 -25.95
C ALA A 465 10.20 4.67 -25.98
N LEU A 466 9.66 3.77 -26.82
CA LEU A 466 8.22 3.55 -26.93
C LEU A 466 7.75 2.50 -25.92
N VAL A 467 6.77 2.88 -25.11
CA VAL A 467 5.94 1.99 -24.30
C VAL A 467 4.79 1.53 -25.18
N ARG A 468 4.71 0.23 -25.46
CA ARG A 468 3.66 -0.31 -26.33
C ARG A 468 2.50 -0.87 -25.51
N LYS A 469 1.28 -0.61 -25.99
CA LYS A 469 0.06 -1.24 -25.46
C LYS A 469 0.08 -2.75 -25.76
N ALA A 470 -0.06 -3.56 -24.72
CA ALA A 470 -0.04 -5.02 -24.79
C ALA A 470 -1.41 -5.65 -24.49
N ILE A 471 -2.26 -5.01 -23.69
CA ILE A 471 -3.61 -5.46 -23.34
C ILE A 471 -4.55 -4.26 -23.28
N ASP A 472 -5.86 -4.51 -23.20
CA ASP A 472 -6.84 -3.46 -22.94
C ASP A 472 -6.92 -3.14 -21.44
N PRO A 473 -7.17 -1.87 -21.07
CA PRO A 473 -7.39 -1.49 -19.68
C PRO A 473 -8.66 -2.14 -19.11
N PRO A 474 -8.71 -2.43 -17.80
CA PRO A 474 -9.87 -3.06 -17.19
C PRO A 474 -11.03 -2.09 -17.02
N GLY A 475 -12.25 -2.58 -17.24
CA GLY A 475 -13.48 -1.79 -17.11
C GLY A 475 -13.47 -0.55 -18.01
N ASP A 476 -13.74 0.60 -17.41
CA ASP A 476 -13.76 1.91 -18.05
C ASP A 476 -12.43 2.68 -17.90
N ALA A 477 -11.34 2.07 -17.45
CA ALA A 477 -10.08 2.79 -17.28
C ALA A 477 -9.54 3.34 -18.62
N LEU A 478 -8.97 4.56 -18.60
CA LEU A 478 -8.49 5.26 -19.81
C LEU A 478 -7.03 5.71 -19.67
N PRO A 479 -6.28 5.83 -20.80
CA PRO A 479 -4.98 6.51 -20.78
C PRO A 479 -5.09 7.94 -20.23
N ASP A 480 -4.12 8.37 -19.44
CA ASP A 480 -4.16 9.67 -18.75
C ASP A 480 -4.33 10.86 -19.71
N TRP A 481 -3.60 10.88 -20.84
CA TRP A 481 -3.75 11.92 -21.87
C TRP A 481 -5.20 12.04 -22.39
N GLU A 482 -5.92 10.92 -22.49
CA GLU A 482 -7.27 10.90 -23.01
C GLU A 482 -8.26 11.51 -22.01
N ILE A 483 -8.03 11.29 -20.71
CA ILE A 483 -8.83 11.89 -19.64
C ILE A 483 -8.72 13.41 -19.71
N PHE A 484 -7.51 13.95 -19.82
CA PHE A 484 -7.28 15.40 -19.97
C PHE A 484 -7.84 15.95 -21.28
N ALA A 485 -7.68 15.23 -22.40
CA ALA A 485 -8.24 15.65 -23.67
C ALA A 485 -9.79 15.70 -23.62
N ARG A 486 -10.42 14.72 -22.98
CA ARG A 486 -11.88 14.71 -22.75
C ARG A 486 -12.32 15.92 -21.92
N LEU A 487 -11.56 16.29 -20.89
CA LEU A 487 -11.81 17.51 -20.11
C LEU A 487 -11.71 18.77 -20.98
N GLY A 488 -10.60 18.95 -21.71
CA GLY A 488 -10.40 20.11 -22.60
C GLY A 488 -11.51 20.25 -23.63
N ARG A 489 -11.97 19.13 -24.22
CA ARG A 489 -13.14 19.12 -25.13
C ARG A 489 -14.44 19.51 -24.43
N ALA A 490 -14.67 19.03 -23.21
CA ALA A 490 -15.86 19.34 -22.43
C ALA A 490 -15.90 20.80 -21.95
N MET A 491 -14.74 21.44 -21.80
CA MET A 491 -14.60 22.87 -21.49
C MET A 491 -14.64 23.78 -22.73
N GLY A 492 -14.94 23.23 -23.92
CA GLY A 492 -15.18 24.00 -25.14
C GLY A 492 -14.03 24.01 -26.15
N HIS A 493 -12.85 23.46 -25.82
CA HIS A 493 -11.65 23.52 -26.65
C HIS A 493 -11.51 22.31 -27.61
N LYS A 494 -12.58 21.98 -28.35
CA LYS A 494 -12.65 20.74 -29.13
C LYS A 494 -11.53 20.57 -30.16
N ALA A 495 -11.14 21.64 -30.85
CA ALA A 495 -10.08 21.62 -31.84
C ALA A 495 -8.70 21.36 -31.23
N ALA A 496 -8.37 22.05 -30.13
CA ALA A 496 -7.06 21.97 -29.47
C ALA A 496 -6.81 20.63 -28.75
N PHE A 497 -7.87 19.88 -28.44
CA PHE A 497 -7.82 18.59 -27.74
C PHE A 497 -8.49 17.47 -28.57
N GLY A 498 -8.38 17.54 -29.89
CA GLY A 498 -9.06 16.67 -30.86
C GLY A 498 -8.32 15.37 -31.22
N TRP A 499 -7.18 15.05 -30.59
CA TRP A 499 -6.37 13.88 -30.94
C TRP A 499 -7.10 12.55 -30.78
N LYS A 500 -6.80 11.62 -31.68
CA LYS A 500 -7.36 10.27 -31.74
C LYS A 500 -6.40 9.19 -31.22
N SER A 501 -5.11 9.52 -31.07
CA SER A 501 -4.10 8.59 -30.59
C SER A 501 -2.96 9.30 -29.86
N ALA A 502 -2.23 8.56 -29.01
CA ALA A 502 -1.00 9.05 -28.38
C ALA A 502 0.07 9.46 -29.40
N ALA A 503 0.11 8.82 -30.58
CA ALA A 503 1.04 9.18 -31.65
C ALA A 503 0.77 10.58 -32.22
N GLU A 504 -0.49 11.00 -32.32
CA GLU A 504 -0.85 12.36 -32.73
C GLU A 504 -0.45 13.40 -31.66
N VAL A 505 -0.65 13.07 -30.37
CA VAL A 505 -0.19 13.90 -29.26
C VAL A 505 1.34 14.08 -29.30
N PHE A 506 2.07 12.98 -29.49
CA PHE A 506 3.53 13.00 -29.59
C PHE A 506 4.01 13.79 -30.81
N ALA A 507 3.35 13.64 -31.95
CA ALA A 507 3.66 14.39 -33.17
C ALA A 507 3.53 15.91 -32.95
N GLU A 508 2.50 16.37 -32.23
CA GLU A 508 2.39 17.78 -31.86
C GLU A 508 3.49 18.19 -30.86
N TYR A 509 3.72 17.38 -29.82
CA TYR A 509 4.75 17.64 -28.81
C TYR A 509 6.14 17.85 -29.42
N VAL A 510 6.60 16.99 -30.33
CA VAL A 510 7.96 17.09 -30.88
C VAL A 510 8.18 18.40 -31.65
N THR A 511 7.16 18.99 -32.26
CA THR A 511 7.27 20.31 -32.90
C THR A 511 7.67 21.41 -31.89
N THR A 512 7.23 21.28 -30.64
CA THR A 512 7.58 22.25 -29.61
C THR A 512 9.05 22.18 -29.20
N THR A 513 9.76 21.11 -29.56
CA THR A 513 11.18 20.92 -29.23
C THR A 513 12.15 21.45 -30.28
N GLU A 514 11.64 21.89 -31.45
CA GLU A 514 12.46 22.33 -32.58
C GLU A 514 13.46 23.43 -32.17
N GLY A 515 14.73 23.22 -32.54
CA GLY A 515 15.82 24.18 -32.29
C GLY A 515 16.22 24.31 -30.81
N ARG A 516 15.65 23.50 -29.91
CA ARG A 516 16.04 23.42 -28.50
C ARG A 516 17.11 22.34 -28.30
N LEU A 517 17.77 22.34 -27.14
CA LEU A 517 18.75 21.28 -26.84
C LEU A 517 18.12 19.88 -26.85
N CYS A 518 16.84 19.78 -26.47
CA CYS A 518 16.05 18.55 -26.48
C CYS A 518 15.27 18.34 -27.77
N ASP A 519 15.76 18.82 -28.92
CA ASP A 519 15.11 18.63 -30.21
C ASP A 519 14.80 17.14 -30.46
N GLN A 520 13.54 16.82 -30.68
CA GLN A 520 13.02 15.49 -30.96
C GLN A 520 12.22 15.47 -32.26
N THR A 521 12.33 16.50 -33.12
CA THR A 521 11.54 16.63 -34.36
C THR A 521 11.74 15.48 -35.34
N GLY A 522 12.86 14.75 -35.25
CA GLY A 522 13.09 13.52 -36.03
C GLY A 522 12.47 12.25 -35.43
N LEU A 523 11.76 12.33 -34.31
CA LEU A 523 11.11 11.18 -33.69
C LEU A 523 9.62 11.09 -34.04
N SER A 524 9.16 9.85 -34.18
CA SER A 524 7.75 9.49 -34.22
C SER A 524 7.56 8.13 -33.56
N HIS A 525 6.33 7.82 -33.13
CA HIS A 525 6.03 6.48 -32.61
C HIS A 525 6.36 5.38 -33.64
N GLU A 526 6.10 5.61 -34.92
CA GLU A 526 6.43 4.68 -36.00
C GLU A 526 7.94 4.43 -36.09
N ARG A 527 8.74 5.50 -36.07
CA ARG A 527 10.20 5.40 -36.09
C ARG A 527 10.72 4.63 -34.89
N LEU A 528 10.24 4.94 -33.68
CA LEU A 528 10.61 4.20 -32.46
C LEU A 528 10.16 2.73 -32.50
N ARG A 529 9.07 2.40 -33.21
CA ARG A 529 8.68 0.99 -33.41
C ARG A 529 9.65 0.23 -34.30
N ARG A 530 10.16 0.90 -35.35
CA ARG A 530 11.07 0.34 -36.36
C ARG A 530 12.51 0.26 -35.88
N GLU A 531 13.04 1.36 -35.36
CA GLU A 531 14.46 1.54 -35.01
C GLU A 531 14.76 1.27 -33.53
N GLY A 532 13.73 1.23 -32.68
CA GLY A 532 13.92 1.14 -31.23
C GLY A 532 14.23 2.50 -30.60
N ALA A 533 14.89 2.48 -29.44
CA ALA A 533 15.05 3.65 -28.60
C ALA A 533 16.27 4.51 -28.98
N LEU A 534 16.08 5.81 -29.16
CA LEU A 534 17.09 6.77 -29.68
C LEU A 534 17.36 7.90 -28.68
N GLN A 535 18.54 8.54 -28.75
CA GLN A 535 18.94 9.61 -27.81
C GLN A 535 18.84 10.99 -28.46
N TRP A 536 18.14 11.90 -27.80
CA TRP A 536 18.07 13.30 -28.24
C TRP A 536 19.36 14.09 -27.89
N PRO A 537 19.68 15.18 -28.62
CA PRO A 537 18.91 15.76 -29.73
C PRO A 537 18.86 14.91 -31.01
N ILE A 538 17.70 14.91 -31.67
CA ILE A 538 17.38 14.25 -32.93
C ILE A 538 16.54 15.25 -33.75
N PRO A 539 17.15 16.25 -34.41
CA PRO A 539 16.46 17.05 -35.40
C PRO A 539 15.92 16.16 -36.54
N ALA A 540 14.92 16.65 -37.28
CA ALA A 540 14.29 15.89 -38.37
C ALA A 540 15.31 15.36 -39.40
N ARG A 541 16.31 16.17 -39.76
CA ARG A 541 17.35 15.83 -40.73
C ARG A 541 18.75 16.05 -40.16
N GLY A 542 19.68 15.19 -40.55
CA GLY A 542 21.12 15.35 -40.33
C GLY A 542 21.76 16.36 -41.27
N ALA A 543 23.06 16.62 -41.07
CA ALA A 543 23.86 17.49 -41.95
C ALA A 543 24.01 16.93 -43.38
N ASP A 544 23.80 15.62 -43.54
CA ASP A 544 23.78 14.86 -44.79
C ASP A 544 22.41 14.86 -45.50
N GLY A 545 21.38 15.44 -44.88
CA GLY A 545 20.02 15.49 -45.42
C GLY A 545 19.17 14.23 -45.13
N GLU A 546 19.74 13.22 -44.47
CA GLU A 546 19.07 11.97 -44.08
C GLU A 546 18.42 12.09 -42.69
N ASP A 547 17.69 11.06 -42.24
CA ASP A 547 17.14 11.02 -40.87
C ASP A 547 18.29 11.05 -39.84
N HIS A 548 18.25 12.00 -38.89
CA HIS A 548 19.30 12.12 -37.89
C HIS A 548 19.38 10.86 -37.00
N ALA A 549 20.55 10.24 -36.88
CA ALA A 549 20.76 8.97 -36.15
C ALA A 549 20.62 9.08 -34.62
N GLY A 550 20.66 10.31 -34.10
CA GLY A 550 20.60 10.64 -32.67
C GLY A 550 21.96 11.04 -32.10
N THR A 551 21.95 11.56 -30.88
CA THR A 551 23.10 12.21 -30.26
C THR A 551 23.50 11.51 -28.96
N GLU A 552 24.55 10.69 -29.03
CA GLU A 552 25.03 9.91 -27.87
C GLU A 552 25.51 10.82 -26.73
N ARG A 553 26.19 11.95 -27.04
CA ARG A 553 26.75 12.88 -26.04
C ARG A 553 26.51 14.33 -26.38
N LEU A 554 26.27 15.14 -25.37
CA LEU A 554 26.17 16.59 -25.52
C LEU A 554 27.54 17.26 -25.40
N TYR A 555 27.64 18.49 -25.94
CA TYR A 555 28.78 19.40 -25.75
C TYR A 555 30.12 18.91 -26.31
N ALA A 556 30.11 17.99 -27.29
CA ALA A 556 31.32 17.56 -28.00
C ALA A 556 32.06 18.72 -28.67
N SER A 557 31.34 19.75 -29.11
CA SER A 557 31.88 21.00 -29.67
C SER A 557 32.47 21.97 -28.63
N ARG A 558 32.38 21.65 -27.33
CA ARG A 558 32.76 22.52 -26.20
C ARG A 558 32.08 23.91 -26.23
N ARG A 559 30.88 23.96 -26.81
CA ARG A 559 29.95 25.08 -26.76
C ARG A 559 28.78 24.70 -25.88
N PHE A 560 28.41 25.59 -24.97
CA PHE A 560 27.33 25.39 -24.00
C PHE A 560 26.18 26.36 -24.28
N PRO A 561 24.91 25.97 -24.06
CA PRO A 561 23.74 26.85 -24.22
C PRO A 561 23.64 27.91 -23.11
N THR A 562 24.76 28.52 -22.74
CA THR A 562 24.83 29.74 -21.92
C THR A 562 24.94 30.95 -22.85
N PRO A 563 24.56 32.16 -22.38
CA PRO A 563 24.73 33.40 -23.16
C PRO A 563 26.14 33.64 -23.72
N THR A 564 27.19 33.15 -23.05
CA THR A 564 28.59 33.31 -23.47
C THR A 564 29.12 32.14 -24.30
N GLY A 565 28.34 31.06 -24.44
CA GLY A 565 28.80 29.81 -25.06
C GLY A 565 29.76 28.99 -24.19
N ARG A 566 30.06 29.44 -22.96
CA ARG A 566 31.01 28.84 -22.00
C ARG A 566 30.32 28.25 -20.77
N ALA A 567 30.87 27.19 -20.20
CA ALA A 567 30.37 26.60 -18.96
C ALA A 567 30.72 27.47 -17.75
N ARG A 568 29.97 27.36 -16.66
CA ARG A 568 30.09 28.19 -15.46
C ARG A 568 30.45 27.39 -14.24
N PHE A 569 31.58 27.73 -13.63
CA PHE A 569 31.91 27.31 -12.28
C PHE A 569 30.96 27.95 -11.26
N ALA A 570 30.95 27.42 -10.05
CA ALA A 570 30.16 27.93 -8.93
C ALA A 570 31.00 28.11 -7.68
N ALA A 571 30.87 29.28 -7.04
CA ALA A 571 31.25 29.48 -5.64
C ALA A 571 30.21 28.78 -4.74
N ALA A 572 30.43 27.50 -4.45
CA ALA A 572 29.48 26.65 -3.72
C ALA A 572 29.78 26.62 -2.22
N ALA A 573 29.48 27.72 -1.53
CA ALA A 573 29.72 27.84 -0.08
C ALA A 573 28.87 26.83 0.73
N HIS A 574 29.48 26.27 1.77
CA HIS A 574 28.84 25.30 2.67
C HIS A 574 27.80 25.95 3.59
N GLN A 575 26.71 25.23 3.83
CA GLN A 575 25.74 25.52 4.88
C GLN A 575 25.36 24.19 5.53
N GLU A 576 25.22 24.17 6.85
CA GLU A 576 24.72 22.99 7.58
C GLU A 576 23.26 22.69 7.18
N PRO A 577 22.82 21.44 7.33
CA PRO A 577 21.40 21.08 7.20
C PRO A 577 20.48 22.00 8.00
N PHE A 578 19.25 22.18 7.54
CA PHE A 578 18.29 23.05 8.21
C PHE A 578 17.94 22.55 9.61
N ASP A 579 17.71 21.25 9.73
CA ASP A 579 17.27 20.60 10.96
C ASP A 579 18.47 19.92 11.64
N THR A 580 19.23 20.70 12.41
CA THR A 580 20.44 20.23 13.09
C THR A 580 20.12 19.43 14.36
N PRO A 581 20.95 18.40 14.69
CA PRO A 581 20.82 17.66 15.94
C PRO A 581 21.05 18.52 17.19
N ASP A 582 20.37 18.17 18.27
CA ASP A 582 20.56 18.71 19.62
C ASP A 582 20.39 17.58 20.68
N ASP A 583 20.36 17.94 21.96
CA ASP A 583 20.23 16.97 23.06
C ASP A 583 18.91 16.18 23.03
N ASP A 584 17.83 16.78 22.50
CA ASP A 584 16.50 16.14 22.39
C ASP A 584 16.39 15.26 21.14
N TYR A 585 17.11 15.61 20.06
CA TYR A 585 17.10 14.93 18.76
C TYR A 585 18.54 14.69 18.27
N PRO A 586 19.29 13.74 18.87
CA PRO A 586 20.74 13.64 18.71
C PRO A 586 21.20 13.03 17.38
N LEU A 587 20.31 12.45 16.58
CA LEU A 587 20.67 11.75 15.34
C LEU A 587 20.20 12.51 14.10
N VAL A 588 20.94 12.42 13.00
CA VAL A 588 20.48 12.86 11.67
C VAL A 588 19.88 11.67 10.90
N LEU A 589 18.58 11.69 10.66
CA LEU A 589 17.90 10.73 9.81
C LEU A 589 18.12 11.02 8.32
N THR A 590 18.58 10.00 7.61
CA THR A 590 18.63 9.96 6.15
C THR A 590 17.54 8.99 5.65
N SER A 591 16.67 9.43 4.74
CA SER A 591 15.69 8.51 4.12
C SER A 591 16.25 7.85 2.86
N GLY A 592 15.80 6.64 2.52
CA GLY A 592 16.16 6.04 1.23
C GLY A 592 15.27 4.89 0.77
N ARG A 593 15.87 3.91 0.11
CA ARG A 593 15.14 2.85 -0.62
C ARG A 593 15.77 1.48 -0.39
N VAL A 594 14.95 0.45 -0.55
CA VAL A 594 15.36 -0.96 -0.64
C VAL A 594 15.22 -1.47 -2.07
N ALA A 595 15.94 -2.53 -2.43
CA ALA A 595 16.03 -3.00 -3.81
C ALA A 595 14.71 -3.57 -4.37
N HIS A 596 13.90 -4.18 -3.50
CA HIS A 596 12.70 -4.94 -3.88
C HIS A 596 11.43 -4.09 -3.95
N GLN A 597 11.40 -2.94 -3.28
CA GLN A 597 10.24 -2.06 -3.25
C GLN A 597 10.40 -0.85 -4.16
N TRP A 598 9.31 -0.42 -4.76
CA TRP A 598 9.24 0.76 -5.60
C TRP A 598 8.34 1.82 -4.98
N HIS A 599 8.88 3.04 -4.88
CA HIS A 599 8.14 4.22 -4.44
C HIS A 599 7.35 3.97 -3.15
N THR A 600 6.02 4.01 -3.19
CA THR A 600 5.11 3.88 -2.04
C THR A 600 4.38 2.53 -2.05
N MET A 601 5.00 1.50 -2.64
CA MET A 601 4.48 0.13 -2.72
C MET A 601 3.13 -0.06 -3.40
N THR A 602 2.58 0.97 -4.06
CA THR A 602 1.30 0.89 -4.77
C THR A 602 1.30 -0.17 -5.88
N ARG A 603 2.48 -0.47 -6.47
CA ARG A 603 2.68 -1.59 -7.41
C ARG A 603 3.41 -2.77 -6.78
N THR A 604 4.60 -2.55 -6.21
CA THR A 604 5.44 -3.67 -5.72
C THR A 604 4.89 -4.33 -4.47
N GLY A 605 4.04 -3.65 -3.70
CA GLY A 605 3.30 -4.23 -2.59
C GLY A 605 2.24 -5.25 -3.02
N LYS A 606 1.94 -5.36 -4.33
CA LYS A 606 1.06 -6.39 -4.90
C LYS A 606 1.77 -7.71 -5.13
N ALA A 607 3.10 -7.70 -5.11
CA ALA A 607 3.89 -8.89 -5.36
C ALA A 607 4.36 -9.53 -4.06
N LYS A 608 3.83 -10.72 -3.74
CA LYS A 608 4.09 -11.43 -2.47
C LYS A 608 5.58 -11.62 -2.24
N ASP A 609 6.31 -12.05 -3.27
CA ASP A 609 7.77 -12.26 -3.21
C ASP A 609 8.58 -10.99 -2.94
N LEU A 610 8.14 -9.84 -3.48
CA LEU A 610 8.85 -8.58 -3.26
C LEU A 610 8.61 -8.07 -1.83
N VAL A 611 7.39 -8.26 -1.31
CA VAL A 611 7.03 -7.96 0.08
C VAL A 611 7.79 -8.88 1.04
N ALA A 612 7.84 -10.18 0.79
CA ALA A 612 8.56 -11.13 1.63
C ALA A 612 10.07 -10.85 1.76
N ALA A 613 10.67 -10.22 0.75
CA ALA A 613 12.09 -9.86 0.77
C ALA A 613 12.43 -8.71 1.72
N GLU A 614 11.45 -7.86 2.07
CA GLU A 614 11.58 -6.84 3.12
C GLU A 614 10.16 -6.58 3.67
N PRO A 615 9.73 -7.36 4.68
CA PRO A 615 8.32 -7.41 5.09
C PRO A 615 7.88 -6.18 5.89
N GLU A 616 8.80 -5.56 6.64
CA GLU A 616 8.50 -4.46 7.55
C GLU A 616 9.51 -3.32 7.43
N PRO A 617 9.09 -2.08 7.74
CA PRO A 617 10.00 -0.94 7.69
C PRO A 617 10.97 -0.95 8.88
N PHE A 618 12.19 -0.48 8.66
CA PHE A 618 13.26 -0.49 9.66
C PHE A 618 13.98 0.85 9.79
N VAL A 619 14.71 1.03 10.89
CA VAL A 619 15.71 2.10 11.08
C VAL A 619 17.07 1.48 11.38
N GLU A 620 18.06 1.79 10.55
CA GLU A 620 19.46 1.45 10.78
C GLU A 620 20.08 2.41 11.81
N LEU A 621 20.76 1.86 12.80
CA LEU A 621 21.48 2.58 13.85
C LEU A 621 22.88 2.02 14.03
N HIS A 622 23.87 2.89 14.27
CA HIS A 622 25.19 2.47 14.71
C HIS A 622 25.11 1.83 16.11
N PRO A 623 25.93 0.81 16.45
CA PRO A 623 25.91 0.18 17.78
C PRO A 623 26.02 1.17 18.95
N ALA A 624 26.88 2.18 18.83
CA ALA A 624 27.03 3.22 19.85
C ALA A 624 25.77 4.09 20.01
N ASP A 625 25.05 4.38 18.93
CA ASP A 625 23.79 5.14 18.98
C ASP A 625 22.64 4.30 19.55
N ALA A 626 22.59 3.01 19.20
CA ALA A 626 21.62 2.07 19.74
C ALA A 626 21.80 1.89 21.26
N GLU A 627 23.05 1.77 21.73
CA GLU A 627 23.39 1.70 23.15
C GLU A 627 22.95 2.98 23.88
N ARG A 628 23.27 4.17 23.34
CA ARG A 628 22.82 5.46 23.88
C ARG A 628 21.29 5.57 23.97
N ALA A 629 20.57 5.00 23.01
CA ALA A 629 19.12 5.00 22.95
C ALA A 629 18.45 3.90 23.79
N GLY A 630 19.21 2.95 24.35
CA GLY A 630 18.66 1.77 25.04
C GLY A 630 17.88 0.84 24.11
N VAL A 631 18.32 0.72 22.86
CA VAL A 631 17.68 -0.05 21.79
C VAL A 631 18.54 -1.27 21.44
N THR A 632 17.93 -2.43 21.29
CA THR A 632 18.56 -3.65 20.79
C THR A 632 18.10 -3.98 19.36
N ASP A 633 18.89 -4.80 18.66
CA ASP A 633 18.54 -5.22 17.31
C ASP A 633 17.20 -5.95 17.29
N GLY A 634 16.34 -5.61 16.34
CA GLY A 634 15.00 -6.18 16.23
C GLY A 634 13.94 -5.53 17.13
N ASP A 635 14.28 -4.59 18.00
CA ASP A 635 13.27 -3.89 18.81
C ASP A 635 12.28 -3.10 17.95
N ARG A 636 11.02 -3.01 18.39
CA ARG A 636 10.09 -2.01 17.88
C ARG A 636 10.45 -0.66 18.50
N VAL A 637 10.73 0.31 17.65
CA VAL A 637 11.18 1.63 18.07
C VAL A 637 10.28 2.71 17.50
N ARG A 638 10.13 3.79 18.26
CA ARG A 638 9.50 5.02 17.79
C ARG A 638 10.61 5.98 17.37
N VAL A 639 10.59 6.37 16.11
CA VAL A 639 11.43 7.45 15.60
C VAL A 639 10.62 8.74 15.68
N ARG A 640 11.15 9.74 16.39
CA ARG A 640 10.51 11.03 16.63
C ARG A 640 11.37 12.14 16.09
N SER A 641 10.75 13.13 15.48
CA SER A 641 11.37 14.41 15.15
C SER A 641 10.53 15.55 15.74
N ARG A 642 10.96 16.78 15.48
CA ARG A 642 10.18 18.00 15.75
C ARG A 642 8.87 18.06 14.94
N TRP A 643 8.75 17.25 13.89
CA TRP A 643 7.68 17.29 12.89
C TRP A 643 6.63 16.19 13.10
N GLY A 644 7.04 15.04 13.63
CA GLY A 644 6.13 13.92 13.81
C GLY A 644 6.83 12.67 14.33
N ARG A 645 6.18 11.52 14.14
CA ARG A 645 6.68 10.21 14.58
C ARG A 645 6.33 9.09 13.60
N ALA A 646 7.17 8.06 13.59
CA ALA A 646 6.93 6.80 12.90
C ALA A 646 7.38 5.60 13.75
N MET A 647 6.74 4.46 13.56
CA MET A 647 7.08 3.19 14.19
C MET A 647 7.85 2.31 13.22
N LEU A 648 9.03 1.83 13.62
CA LEU A 648 9.93 1.04 12.78
C LEU A 648 10.55 -0.09 13.61
N ARG A 649 11.20 -1.05 12.94
CA ARG A 649 12.09 -2.02 13.60
C ARG A 649 13.52 -1.51 13.63
N ALA A 650 14.21 -1.62 14.77
CA ALA A 650 15.63 -1.31 14.85
C ALA A 650 16.47 -2.36 14.09
N ARG A 651 17.45 -1.88 13.32
CA ARG A 651 18.50 -2.68 12.67
C ARG A 651 19.85 -2.14 13.12
N VAL A 652 20.50 -2.78 14.08
CA VAL A 652 21.76 -2.28 14.65
C VAL A 652 22.93 -2.77 13.79
N THR A 653 23.73 -1.85 13.23
CA THR A 653 24.81 -2.17 12.29
C THR A 653 25.92 -1.13 12.29
N ASP A 654 27.17 -1.56 12.17
CA ASP A 654 28.36 -0.72 11.98
C ASP A 654 28.50 -0.17 10.54
N ALA A 655 27.54 -0.48 9.65
CA ALA A 655 27.54 -0.02 8.26
C ALA A 655 27.07 1.43 8.08
N ILE A 656 26.71 2.13 9.15
CA ILE A 656 26.31 3.54 9.13
C ILE A 656 27.20 4.33 10.10
N VAL A 657 27.58 5.56 9.75
CA VAL A 657 28.37 6.43 10.65
C VAL A 657 27.63 6.77 11.95
N GLU A 658 28.38 6.97 13.04
CA GLU A 658 27.83 7.47 14.31
C GLU A 658 27.12 8.82 14.14
N GLY A 659 26.03 9.00 14.89
CA GLY A 659 25.20 10.21 14.86
C GLY A 659 24.24 10.27 13.65
N ALA A 660 24.20 9.23 12.82
CA ALA A 660 23.26 9.11 11.70
C ALA A 660 22.32 7.91 11.87
N ALA A 661 21.11 8.08 11.35
CA ALA A 661 20.12 7.02 11.22
C ALA A 661 19.70 6.88 9.76
N PHE A 662 19.24 5.69 9.36
CA PHE A 662 18.68 5.48 8.02
C PHE A 662 17.37 4.73 8.05
N ALA A 663 16.39 5.18 7.29
CA ALA A 663 15.14 4.43 7.10
C ALA A 663 14.60 4.52 5.67
N PRO A 664 14.07 3.42 5.10
CA PRO A 664 13.37 3.46 3.83
C PRO A 664 11.92 3.98 3.96
N PHE A 665 11.46 4.79 3.00
CA PHE A 665 10.15 5.47 3.09
C PHE A 665 8.98 4.73 2.42
N HIS A 666 9.17 3.47 2.02
CA HIS A 666 8.26 2.80 1.08
C HIS A 666 6.84 2.55 1.60
N TRP A 667 6.70 2.35 2.90
CA TRP A 667 5.45 1.87 3.51
C TRP A 667 4.50 3.02 3.84
N GLY A 668 3.27 2.89 3.37
CA GLY A 668 2.10 3.70 3.75
C GLY A 668 1.10 2.88 4.57
N ALA A 669 -0.03 3.49 4.96
CA ALA A 669 -1.04 2.86 5.81
C ALA A 669 -1.58 1.53 5.29
N LEU A 670 -1.58 1.30 3.97
CA LEU A 670 -2.01 0.03 3.38
C LEU A 670 -1.04 -1.13 3.61
N ASN A 671 0.22 -0.83 3.96
CA ASN A 671 1.27 -1.84 4.16
C ASN A 671 1.88 -1.74 5.57
N LEU A 672 1.28 -0.95 6.46
CA LEU A 672 1.76 -0.73 7.82
C LEU A 672 0.75 -1.24 8.84
N PRO A 673 1.22 -1.68 10.01
CA PRO A 673 0.35 -1.84 11.16
C PRO A 673 -0.40 -0.53 11.47
N PRO A 674 -1.65 -0.63 11.95
CA PRO A 674 -2.41 0.53 12.44
C PRO A 674 -1.58 1.41 13.38
N GLY A 675 -1.63 2.72 13.18
CA GLY A 675 -0.96 3.70 14.04
C GLY A 675 0.56 3.82 13.87
N ALA A 676 1.18 3.04 12.98
CA ALA A 676 2.63 3.10 12.77
C ALA A 676 3.11 4.43 12.16
N GLY A 677 2.33 5.01 11.24
CA GLY A 677 2.68 6.23 10.52
C GLY A 677 3.75 6.02 9.43
N ALA A 678 3.63 6.74 8.31
CA ALA A 678 4.63 6.70 7.25
C ALA A 678 5.90 7.46 7.66
N LEU A 679 7.08 7.03 7.17
CA LEU A 679 8.36 7.67 7.52
C LEU A 679 8.37 9.18 7.24
N ASN A 680 7.80 9.63 6.12
CA ASN A 680 7.79 11.06 5.79
C ASN A 680 6.90 11.92 6.71
N ALA A 681 6.23 11.33 7.71
CA ALA A 681 5.66 12.10 8.82
C ALA A 681 6.74 12.69 9.74
N VAL A 682 7.96 12.15 9.75
CA VAL A 682 9.05 12.67 10.59
C VAL A 682 9.94 13.68 9.87
N THR A 683 9.86 13.82 8.55
CA THR A 683 10.82 14.60 7.76
C THR A 683 10.61 16.11 7.86
N ALA A 684 11.70 16.86 7.84
CA ALA A 684 11.69 18.32 7.89
C ALA A 684 11.07 18.95 6.63
N ARG A 685 10.62 20.20 6.78
CA ARG A 685 9.93 20.98 5.73
C ARG A 685 10.87 21.82 4.85
N ALA A 686 12.17 21.75 5.09
CA ALA A 686 13.14 22.61 4.45
C ALA A 686 13.30 22.29 2.96
N ILE A 687 13.53 23.33 2.16
CA ILE A 687 13.67 23.22 0.71
C ILE A 687 14.89 23.98 0.21
N ASP A 688 15.48 23.51 -0.88
CA ASP A 688 16.51 24.25 -1.63
C ASP A 688 15.91 25.55 -2.22
N PRO A 689 16.54 26.70 -2.02
CA PRO A 689 15.95 27.99 -2.39
C PRO A 689 15.83 28.19 -3.91
N VAL A 690 16.61 27.47 -4.71
CA VAL A 690 16.61 27.59 -6.18
C VAL A 690 15.67 26.57 -6.80
N SER A 691 15.91 25.29 -6.52
CA SER A 691 15.17 24.17 -7.10
C SER A 691 13.86 23.87 -6.40
N LYS A 692 13.65 24.40 -5.18
CA LYS A 692 12.48 24.12 -4.32
C LYS A 692 12.35 22.64 -3.94
N GLN A 693 13.43 21.87 -4.05
CA GLN A 693 13.49 20.46 -3.67
C GLN A 693 13.59 20.31 -2.14
N ALA A 694 12.92 19.31 -1.56
CA ALA A 694 12.94 19.08 -0.11
C ALA A 694 14.23 18.43 0.41
N GLU A 695 14.62 18.79 1.64
CA GLU A 695 15.72 18.17 2.40
C GLU A 695 15.26 16.88 3.09
N LEU A 696 15.18 15.79 2.33
CA LEU A 696 14.78 14.47 2.85
C LEU A 696 15.96 13.62 3.34
N LYS A 697 17.19 14.13 3.25
CA LYS A 697 18.42 13.43 3.62
C LYS A 697 19.02 13.95 4.93
N ALA A 698 18.37 14.90 5.59
CA ALA A 698 18.76 15.35 6.90
C ALA A 698 17.52 15.79 7.68
N THR A 699 17.27 15.14 8.81
CA THR A 699 16.22 15.52 9.75
C THR A 699 16.67 15.07 11.13
N ALA A 700 16.62 15.96 12.12
CA ALA A 700 17.02 15.60 13.47
C ALA A 700 15.96 14.68 14.09
N VAL A 701 16.41 13.56 14.65
CA VAL A 701 15.53 12.56 15.27
C VAL A 701 16.07 12.03 16.59
N CYS A 702 15.13 11.56 17.40
CA CYS A 702 15.35 10.69 18.53
C CYS A 702 14.74 9.31 18.23
N VAL A 703 15.40 8.24 18.67
CA VAL A 703 14.88 6.87 18.58
C VAL A 703 14.71 6.34 20.00
N GLU A 704 13.51 5.86 20.32
CA GLU A 704 13.18 5.33 21.65
C GLU A 704 12.54 3.94 21.53
N PRO A 705 12.86 3.00 22.43
CA PRO A 705 12.20 1.70 22.48
C PRO A 705 10.72 1.87 22.83
N VAL A 706 9.87 1.09 22.20
CA VAL A 706 8.43 1.10 22.50
C VAL A 706 8.17 -0.02 23.48
N ALA A 707 7.90 0.37 24.73
CA ALA A 707 7.51 -0.58 25.76
C ALA A 707 6.35 -1.43 25.24
N VAL A 708 6.60 -2.74 25.09
CA VAL A 708 5.54 -3.72 24.89
C VAL A 708 4.72 -3.66 26.16
N ALA A 709 3.50 -3.13 26.08
CA ALA A 709 2.59 -3.16 27.21
C ALA A 709 2.23 -4.63 27.49
N GLU A 710 2.96 -5.29 28.37
CA GLU A 710 2.44 -6.38 29.20
C GLU A 710 2.06 -5.74 30.56
N ARG A 711 0.97 -6.14 31.25
CA ARG A 711 0.66 -7.53 31.62
C ARG A 711 -0.81 -7.86 31.84
N ALA A 712 -1.04 -9.16 31.73
CA ALA A 712 -2.21 -9.97 32.06
C ALA A 712 -2.46 -10.12 33.59
N ASP A 713 -2.27 -9.07 34.40
CA ASP A 713 -2.51 -9.11 35.86
C ASP A 713 -3.54 -8.11 36.37
N GLY A 714 -4.21 -7.37 35.48
CA GLY A 714 -5.36 -6.53 35.87
C GLY A 714 -5.02 -5.25 36.64
N THR A 715 -3.74 -4.88 36.77
CA THR A 715 -3.36 -3.59 37.38
C THR A 715 -2.83 -2.60 36.34
N VAL A 716 -3.54 -1.47 36.18
CA VAL A 716 -3.19 -0.41 35.22
C VAL A 716 -2.13 0.51 35.82
N GLY A 717 -0.88 0.38 35.36
CA GLY A 717 0.11 1.43 35.47
C GLY A 717 -0.19 2.54 34.46
N ARG A 718 -0.54 3.74 34.95
CA ARG A 718 -0.72 4.93 34.12
C ARG A 718 0.61 5.26 33.42
N PRO A 719 0.68 5.43 32.08
CA PRO A 719 1.84 6.05 31.46
C PRO A 719 2.01 7.41 32.12
N ARG A 720 3.20 7.73 32.64
CA ARG A 720 3.51 9.07 33.15
C ARG A 720 3.34 10.06 31.99
N SER A 721 2.17 10.69 31.91
CA SER A 721 1.98 11.91 31.15
C SER A 721 2.97 12.94 31.69
N ALA A 722 3.87 13.43 30.85
CA ALA A 722 4.65 14.62 31.16
C ALA A 722 3.69 15.74 31.62
N PRO A 723 4.05 16.53 32.65
CA PRO A 723 3.18 17.62 33.09
C PRO A 723 3.35 18.85 32.20
N GLY A 724 2.21 19.35 31.71
CA GLY A 724 2.01 20.77 31.39
C GLY A 724 2.11 21.18 29.92
N GLU A 725 0.95 21.40 29.29
CA GLU A 725 0.46 22.73 28.81
C GLU A 725 -0.49 22.60 27.61
N GLY A 726 -1.70 23.18 27.71
CA GLY A 726 -2.51 23.64 26.57
C GLY A 726 -3.47 22.65 25.89
N GLY A 727 -4.78 22.83 26.13
CA GLY A 727 -5.94 22.40 25.34
C GLY A 727 -5.72 21.42 24.18
N GLY A 728 -5.74 20.11 24.45
CA GLY A 728 -5.87 19.10 23.40
C GLY A 728 -7.23 19.19 22.70
N PRO A 729 -7.33 18.83 21.40
CA PRO A 729 -8.60 18.85 20.67
C PRO A 729 -9.64 17.94 21.35
N ALA A 730 -10.91 18.36 21.36
CA ALA A 730 -12.01 17.55 21.87
C ALA A 730 -12.06 16.19 21.15
N ARG A 731 -12.25 15.11 21.93
CA ARG A 731 -12.39 13.74 21.40
C ARG A 731 -13.62 13.65 20.50
N ARG A 732 -13.50 12.90 19.40
CA ARG A 732 -14.63 12.64 18.49
C ARG A 732 -15.53 11.57 19.09
N ARG A 733 -16.84 11.72 18.95
CA ARG A 733 -17.85 10.78 19.48
C ARG A 733 -18.09 9.65 18.48
N LEU A 734 -17.80 8.41 18.88
CA LEU A 734 -18.12 7.19 18.14
C LEU A 734 -19.23 6.44 18.86
N VAL A 735 -20.39 6.29 18.23
CA VAL A 735 -21.47 5.45 18.75
C VAL A 735 -21.49 4.13 17.98
N VAL A 736 -21.55 3.02 18.71
CA VAL A 736 -21.64 1.66 18.14
C VAL A 736 -22.92 1.00 18.66
N VAL A 737 -23.86 0.74 17.74
CA VAL A 737 -25.13 0.06 18.02
C VAL A 737 -24.94 -1.42 17.76
N GLY A 738 -24.76 -2.19 18.83
CA GLY A 738 -24.42 -3.60 18.80
C GLY A 738 -23.12 -3.87 19.56
N THR A 739 -23.23 -4.56 20.70
CA THR A 739 -22.11 -4.95 21.56
C THR A 739 -21.55 -6.34 21.22
N GLY A 740 -22.02 -6.96 20.13
CA GLY A 740 -21.54 -8.27 19.68
C GLY A 740 -20.11 -8.25 19.13
N MET A 741 -19.63 -9.42 18.68
CA MET A 741 -18.26 -9.61 18.20
C MET A 741 -17.84 -8.60 17.11
N SER A 742 -18.70 -8.30 16.14
CA SER A 742 -18.41 -7.34 15.07
C SER A 742 -18.26 -5.91 15.59
N GLY A 743 -19.17 -5.46 16.46
CA GLY A 743 -19.10 -4.12 17.06
C GLY A 743 -17.83 -3.95 17.91
N MET A 744 -17.51 -4.96 18.72
CA MET A 744 -16.28 -5.01 19.52
C MET A 744 -15.02 -4.95 18.63
N ALA A 745 -14.92 -5.78 17.60
CA ALA A 745 -13.76 -5.80 16.70
C ALA A 745 -13.58 -4.48 15.94
N THR A 746 -14.67 -3.80 15.54
CA THR A 746 -14.59 -2.48 14.89
C THR A 746 -14.02 -1.42 15.85
N VAL A 747 -14.42 -1.44 17.12
CA VAL A 747 -13.87 -0.54 18.15
C VAL A 747 -12.39 -0.83 18.35
N GLU A 748 -11.98 -2.09 18.48
CA GLU A 748 -10.56 -2.45 18.62
C GLU A 748 -9.71 -2.00 17.44
N ALA A 749 -10.20 -2.22 16.22
CA ALA A 749 -9.55 -1.76 15.00
C ALA A 749 -9.42 -0.23 14.97
N ALA A 750 -10.47 0.51 15.30
CA ALA A 750 -10.44 1.97 15.34
C ALA A 750 -9.46 2.52 16.40
N LEU A 751 -9.42 1.91 17.59
CA LEU A 751 -8.50 2.29 18.66
C LEU A 751 -7.04 2.03 18.27
N ALA A 752 -6.76 0.98 17.50
CA ALA A 752 -5.42 0.64 17.03
C ALA A 752 -4.83 1.71 16.07
N HIS A 753 -5.68 2.41 15.29
CA HIS A 753 -5.20 3.44 14.35
C HIS A 753 -4.83 4.78 15.02
N HIS A 754 -5.44 5.13 16.15
CA HIS A 754 -5.25 6.44 16.80
C HIS A 754 -4.76 6.38 18.26
N GLY A 755 -4.41 5.20 18.77
CA GLY A 755 -3.86 5.05 20.12
C GLY A 755 -4.85 5.33 21.26
N GLY A 756 -6.16 5.22 21.01
CA GLY A 756 -7.22 5.39 22.02
C GLY A 756 -7.58 6.83 22.41
N ASP A 757 -6.70 7.81 22.19
CA ASP A 757 -6.92 9.18 22.67
C ASP A 757 -7.81 10.05 21.77
N ALA A 758 -8.12 9.60 20.55
CA ALA A 758 -8.90 10.37 19.57
C ALA A 758 -10.43 10.22 19.70
N TRP A 759 -10.90 9.18 20.41
CA TRP A 759 -12.31 8.80 20.44
C TRP A 759 -12.88 8.82 21.86
N ASP A 760 -14.13 9.30 21.96
CA ASP A 760 -15.05 9.01 23.05
C ASP A 760 -16.06 8.00 22.51
N VAL A 761 -15.98 6.74 22.98
CA VAL A 761 -16.71 5.62 22.38
C VAL A 761 -17.90 5.25 23.26
N THR A 762 -19.10 5.22 22.70
CA THR A 762 -20.29 4.69 23.36
C THR A 762 -20.78 3.45 22.63
N MET A 763 -20.73 2.29 23.29
CA MET A 763 -21.25 1.03 22.78
C MET A 763 -22.59 0.72 23.45
N ILE A 764 -23.62 0.46 22.64
CA ILE A 764 -25.01 0.28 23.08
C ILE A 764 -25.51 -1.06 22.57
N GLY A 765 -26.03 -1.91 23.44
CA GLY A 765 -26.52 -3.23 23.06
C GLY A 765 -27.69 -3.69 23.90
N ALA A 766 -28.69 -4.27 23.24
CA ALA A 766 -29.92 -4.74 23.87
C ALA A 766 -29.71 -5.92 24.83
N GLU A 767 -28.63 -6.70 24.66
CA GLU A 767 -28.27 -7.79 25.57
C GLU A 767 -27.64 -7.20 26.87
N PRO A 768 -28.09 -7.61 28.07
CA PRO A 768 -27.58 -7.08 29.35
C PRO A 768 -26.15 -7.55 29.70
N GLU A 769 -25.61 -8.52 28.98
CA GLU A 769 -24.28 -9.09 29.23
C GLU A 769 -23.13 -8.24 28.65
N LEU A 770 -21.90 -8.60 29.02
CA LEU A 770 -20.70 -8.08 28.37
C LEU A 770 -20.56 -8.68 26.96
N PRO A 771 -19.90 -7.98 26.01
CA PRO A 771 -19.55 -8.55 24.71
C PRO A 771 -18.95 -9.97 24.83
N TYR A 772 -19.51 -10.94 24.09
CA TYR A 772 -19.13 -12.35 24.19
C TYR A 772 -18.98 -13.03 22.82
N ASN A 773 -18.24 -14.14 22.77
CA ASN A 773 -18.01 -14.93 21.58
C ASN A 773 -19.21 -15.84 21.30
N ARG A 774 -20.12 -15.37 20.43
CA ARG A 774 -21.35 -16.08 20.05
C ARG A 774 -21.07 -17.41 19.33
N VAL A 775 -19.93 -17.56 18.65
CA VAL A 775 -19.54 -18.81 17.98
C VAL A 775 -19.35 -19.95 18.97
N MET A 776 -19.05 -19.62 20.24
CA MET A 776 -18.76 -20.59 21.29
C MET A 776 -19.99 -21.00 22.12
N LEU A 777 -21.18 -20.45 21.84
CA LEU A 777 -22.41 -20.82 22.54
C LEU A 777 -22.73 -22.31 22.46
N SER A 778 -22.38 -22.99 21.36
CA SER A 778 -22.60 -24.43 21.24
C SER A 778 -21.71 -25.26 22.16
N LYS A 779 -20.54 -24.75 22.56
CA LYS A 779 -19.68 -25.39 23.56
C LYS A 779 -20.21 -25.21 24.97
N LEU A 780 -20.77 -24.04 25.29
CA LEU A 780 -21.52 -23.84 26.52
C LEU A 780 -22.70 -24.83 26.57
N LEU A 781 -23.45 -24.93 25.47
CA LEU A 781 -24.53 -25.89 25.33
C LEU A 781 -24.03 -27.35 25.26
N ALA A 782 -22.75 -27.63 25.08
CA ALA A 782 -22.21 -28.99 25.22
C ALA A 782 -21.64 -29.26 26.63
N GLY A 783 -21.57 -28.25 27.50
CA GLY A 783 -20.91 -28.34 28.81
C GLY A 783 -19.37 -28.37 28.71
N ALA A 784 -18.82 -28.03 27.54
CA ALA A 784 -17.38 -28.07 27.27
C ALA A 784 -16.64 -26.79 27.72
N MET A 785 -17.37 -25.76 28.17
CA MET A 785 -16.83 -24.52 28.73
C MET A 785 -17.85 -23.83 29.64
N GLY A 786 -17.38 -22.96 30.52
CA GLY A 786 -18.20 -22.10 31.35
C GLY A 786 -18.60 -20.79 30.66
N GLU A 787 -19.61 -20.12 31.21
CA GLU A 787 -20.14 -18.87 30.65
C GLU A 787 -19.12 -17.72 30.70
N ALA A 788 -18.37 -17.60 31.80
CA ALA A 788 -17.39 -16.52 31.97
C ALA A 788 -16.29 -16.53 30.88
N GLU A 789 -15.99 -17.70 30.32
CA GLU A 789 -15.01 -17.89 29.25
C GLU A 789 -15.49 -17.38 27.88
N LEU A 790 -16.80 -17.09 27.74
CA LEU A 790 -17.36 -16.51 26.52
C LEU A 790 -17.02 -15.02 26.36
N HIS A 791 -16.78 -14.30 27.45
CA HIS A 791 -16.57 -12.85 27.39
C HIS A 791 -15.33 -12.48 26.57
N LEU A 792 -15.51 -11.57 25.62
CA LEU A 792 -14.43 -11.04 24.77
C LEU A 792 -13.49 -10.15 25.59
N ARG A 793 -14.06 -9.31 26.46
CA ARG A 793 -13.35 -8.37 27.34
C ARG A 793 -14.06 -8.22 28.68
N HIS A 794 -13.29 -7.90 29.72
CA HIS A 794 -13.82 -7.63 31.06
C HIS A 794 -13.99 -6.12 31.30
N ARG A 795 -14.85 -5.73 32.26
CA ARG A 795 -15.19 -4.32 32.58
C ARG A 795 -13.99 -3.36 32.70
N PRO A 796 -12.84 -3.73 33.34
CA PRO A 796 -11.69 -2.83 33.44
C PRO A 796 -11.10 -2.41 32.08
N TRP A 797 -11.23 -3.25 31.06
CA TRP A 797 -10.71 -2.96 29.72
C TRP A 797 -11.40 -1.76 29.08
N PHE A 798 -12.72 -1.62 29.28
CA PHE A 798 -13.53 -0.51 28.76
C PHE A 798 -13.24 0.78 29.52
N ALA A 799 -13.22 0.72 30.85
CA ALA A 799 -12.95 1.88 31.71
C ALA A 799 -11.56 2.48 31.44
N GLY A 800 -10.55 1.64 31.21
CA GLY A 800 -9.19 2.08 30.89
C GLY A 800 -9.02 2.74 29.51
N ARG A 801 -10.04 2.74 28.65
CA ARG A 801 -9.99 3.25 27.27
C ARG A 801 -11.07 4.29 26.95
N ALA A 802 -11.72 4.84 27.98
CA ALA A 802 -12.83 5.78 27.85
C ALA A 802 -13.96 5.25 26.93
N ILE A 803 -14.32 3.98 27.11
CA ILE A 803 -15.45 3.36 26.42
C ILE A 803 -16.62 3.28 27.38
N THR A 804 -17.71 3.96 27.03
CA THR A 804 -19.00 3.89 27.73
C THR A 804 -19.79 2.70 27.19
N LEU A 805 -19.94 1.65 28.00
CA LEU A 805 -20.73 0.46 27.66
C LEU A 805 -22.13 0.56 28.28
N ARG A 806 -23.17 0.58 27.44
CA ARG A 806 -24.60 0.57 27.79
C ARG A 806 -25.21 -0.78 27.41
N SER A 807 -25.03 -1.79 28.26
CA SER A 807 -25.63 -3.11 28.10
C SER A 807 -27.08 -3.13 28.59
N GLY A 808 -27.94 -3.90 27.94
CA GLY A 808 -29.37 -4.00 28.24
C GLY A 808 -30.21 -2.83 27.69
N GLU A 809 -29.61 -1.97 26.87
CA GLU A 809 -30.22 -0.74 26.37
C GLU A 809 -30.47 -0.86 24.86
N THR A 810 -31.64 -0.43 24.39
CA THR A 810 -32.04 -0.55 22.98
C THR A 810 -32.09 0.81 22.30
N VAL A 811 -31.44 0.93 21.15
CA VAL A 811 -31.62 2.09 20.27
C VAL A 811 -32.94 1.95 19.54
N ARG A 812 -33.87 2.89 19.77
CA ARG A 812 -35.20 2.92 19.15
C ARG A 812 -35.21 3.61 17.80
N ALA A 813 -34.41 4.65 17.65
CA ALA A 813 -34.35 5.44 16.42
C ALA A 813 -32.95 5.98 16.19
N VAL A 814 -32.60 6.18 14.91
CA VAL A 814 -31.40 6.90 14.48
C VAL A 814 -31.85 8.10 13.66
N ASP A 815 -31.54 9.30 14.12
CA ASP A 815 -31.71 10.53 13.35
C ASP A 815 -30.40 10.86 12.64
N VAL A 816 -30.32 10.48 11.36
CA VAL A 816 -29.11 10.70 10.54
C VAL A 816 -28.85 12.18 10.24
N ALA A 817 -29.89 13.02 10.27
CA ALA A 817 -29.77 14.46 9.99
C ALA A 817 -29.27 15.22 11.23
N ALA A 818 -29.83 14.91 12.41
CA ALA A 818 -29.38 15.47 13.69
C ALA A 818 -28.07 14.83 14.19
N ARG A 819 -27.72 13.65 13.66
CA ARG A 819 -26.62 12.79 14.14
C ARG A 819 -26.78 12.37 15.60
N GLU A 820 -27.95 11.85 15.92
CA GLU A 820 -28.30 11.37 17.25
C GLU A 820 -28.92 9.97 17.18
N VAL A 821 -28.72 9.19 18.25
CA VAL A 821 -29.46 7.95 18.48
C VAL A 821 -30.36 8.12 19.70
N GLU A 822 -31.60 7.64 19.63
CA GLU A 822 -32.57 7.68 20.72
C GLU A 822 -32.64 6.31 21.40
N LEU A 823 -32.48 6.29 22.72
CA LEU A 823 -32.47 5.09 23.54
C LEU A 823 -33.88 4.74 24.06
N SER A 824 -34.02 3.58 24.69
CA SER A 824 -35.32 3.09 25.15
C SER A 824 -35.85 3.82 26.40
N ASP A 825 -34.97 4.51 27.13
CA ASP A 825 -35.32 5.42 28.21
C ASP A 825 -35.64 6.87 27.75
N GLY A 826 -35.48 7.15 26.45
CA GLY A 826 -35.68 8.47 25.85
C GLY A 826 -34.43 9.36 25.82
N GLU A 827 -33.29 8.90 26.34
CA GLU A 827 -32.01 9.61 26.20
C GLU A 827 -31.62 9.73 24.71
N ARG A 828 -31.05 10.89 24.33
CA ARG A 828 -30.48 11.12 23.00
C ARG A 828 -28.96 11.20 23.10
N VAL A 829 -28.27 10.35 22.34
CA VAL A 829 -26.82 10.31 22.30
C VAL A 829 -26.33 10.79 20.94
N ALA A 830 -25.69 11.95 20.93
CA ALA A 830 -25.12 12.53 19.71
C ALA A 830 -23.81 11.84 19.29
N TYR A 831 -23.59 11.73 17.98
CA TYR A 831 -22.41 11.07 17.41
C TYR A 831 -21.73 11.91 16.33
N ASP A 832 -20.42 11.75 16.18
CA ASP A 832 -19.69 12.22 15.01
C ASP A 832 -19.58 11.09 13.97
N ARG A 833 -19.51 9.83 14.43
CA ARG A 833 -19.59 8.61 13.62
C ARG A 833 -20.48 7.56 14.29
N LEU A 834 -21.21 6.81 13.47
CA LEU A 834 -22.11 5.74 13.92
C LEU A 834 -21.73 4.41 13.25
N VAL A 835 -21.66 3.33 14.02
CA VAL A 835 -21.53 1.96 13.51
C VAL A 835 -22.77 1.17 13.90
N ILE A 836 -23.47 0.63 12.90
CA ILE A 836 -24.58 -0.30 13.09
C ILE A 836 -24.02 -1.73 12.96
N ALA A 837 -23.96 -2.43 14.09
CA ALA A 837 -23.48 -3.80 14.23
C ALA A 837 -24.52 -4.68 14.95
N THR A 838 -25.80 -4.47 14.61
CA THR A 838 -26.98 -5.14 15.19
C THR A 838 -26.99 -6.65 14.94
N GLY A 839 -26.25 -7.13 13.94
CA GLY A 839 -26.08 -8.55 13.66
C GLY A 839 -27.34 -9.16 13.03
N SER A 840 -27.84 -10.24 13.61
CA SER A 840 -28.99 -10.98 13.08
C SER A 840 -29.88 -11.54 14.18
N GLN A 841 -31.15 -11.71 13.85
CA GLN A 841 -32.18 -12.33 14.66
C GLN A 841 -32.45 -13.78 14.21
N PRO A 842 -32.85 -14.69 15.12
CA PRO A 842 -33.30 -16.03 14.74
C PRO A 842 -34.44 -15.97 13.71
N ALA A 843 -34.35 -16.78 12.66
CA ALA A 843 -35.47 -16.94 11.74
C ALA A 843 -36.56 -17.78 12.41
N ARG A 844 -37.74 -17.20 12.64
CA ARG A 844 -38.94 -17.93 13.10
C ARG A 844 -39.80 -18.30 11.90
N PRO A 845 -39.90 -19.59 11.52
CA PRO A 845 -40.80 -20.03 10.47
C PRO A 845 -42.26 -19.89 10.95
N PRO A 846 -43.22 -19.65 10.04
CA PRO A 846 -44.63 -19.46 10.39
C PRO A 846 -45.32 -20.80 10.70
N ILE A 847 -44.88 -21.46 11.77
CA ILE A 847 -45.42 -22.75 12.23
C ILE A 847 -46.42 -22.47 13.38
N PRO A 848 -47.68 -22.94 13.28
CA PRO A 848 -48.62 -22.94 14.39
C PRO A 848 -47.99 -23.55 15.66
N GLY A 849 -48.07 -22.85 16.79
CA GLY A 849 -47.47 -23.30 18.06
C GLY A 849 -46.00 -22.93 18.28
N VAL A 850 -45.36 -22.17 17.39
CA VAL A 850 -43.96 -21.70 17.56
C VAL A 850 -43.74 -20.76 18.76
N GLY A 851 -44.82 -20.27 19.38
CA GLY A 851 -44.80 -19.43 20.59
C GLY A 851 -45.14 -20.17 21.88
N LEU A 852 -45.30 -21.50 21.85
CA LEU A 852 -45.58 -22.30 23.04
C LEU A 852 -44.40 -22.30 24.01
N ASP A 853 -44.70 -22.47 25.30
CA ASP A 853 -43.68 -22.68 26.32
C ASP A 853 -42.93 -24.00 26.03
N GLY A 854 -41.60 -23.96 26.13
CA GLY A 854 -40.70 -25.03 25.67
C GLY A 854 -40.32 -25.00 24.18
N VAL A 855 -40.77 -24.01 23.39
CA VAL A 855 -40.28 -23.77 22.02
C VAL A 855 -39.29 -22.60 22.00
N LEU A 856 -38.00 -22.92 21.87
CA LEU A 856 -36.89 -21.98 22.00
C LEU A 856 -36.14 -21.77 20.68
N THR A 857 -35.46 -20.64 20.55
CA THR A 857 -34.49 -20.35 19.48
C THR A 857 -33.08 -20.61 19.97
N PHE A 858 -32.08 -20.64 19.08
CA PHE A 858 -30.66 -20.75 19.47
C PHE A 858 -29.77 -19.74 18.73
N ARG A 859 -29.56 -18.57 19.34
CA ARG A 859 -28.70 -17.53 18.79
C ARG A 859 -27.93 -16.70 19.83
N SER A 860 -28.55 -16.41 20.97
CA SER A 860 -28.02 -15.55 22.03
C SER A 860 -27.62 -16.34 23.27
N LEU A 861 -26.95 -15.69 24.22
CA LEU A 861 -26.67 -16.29 25.52
C LEU A 861 -27.97 -16.52 26.33
N ALA A 862 -28.96 -15.63 26.19
CA ALA A 862 -30.29 -15.83 26.77
C ALA A 862 -30.97 -17.09 26.23
N ASP A 863 -30.92 -17.32 24.91
CA ASP A 863 -31.40 -18.56 24.28
C ASP A 863 -30.67 -19.79 24.87
N ALA A 864 -29.33 -19.74 24.94
CA ALA A 864 -28.54 -20.84 25.46
C ALA A 864 -28.91 -21.16 26.92
N ARG A 865 -29.05 -20.15 27.78
CA ARG A 865 -29.51 -20.32 29.18
C ARG A 865 -30.92 -20.89 29.26
N ALA A 866 -31.85 -20.44 28.41
CA ALA A 866 -33.20 -20.98 28.37
C ALA A 866 -33.22 -22.45 27.96
N ILE A 867 -32.42 -22.82 26.96
CA ILE A 867 -32.26 -24.22 26.54
C ILE A 867 -31.63 -25.05 27.66
N LEU A 868 -30.60 -24.53 28.32
CA LEU A 868 -29.94 -25.21 29.46
C LEU A 868 -30.90 -25.43 30.63
N ALA A 869 -31.71 -24.43 30.96
CA ALA A 869 -32.70 -24.52 32.03
C ALA A 869 -33.79 -25.55 31.67
N ALA A 870 -34.30 -25.51 30.44
CA ALA A 870 -35.30 -26.48 29.97
C ALA A 870 -34.74 -27.92 29.94
N ALA A 871 -33.49 -28.09 29.52
CA ALA A 871 -32.84 -29.40 29.46
C ALA A 871 -32.41 -29.95 30.83
N ALA A 872 -32.37 -29.11 31.88
CA ALA A 872 -32.00 -29.51 33.24
C ALA A 872 -33.21 -29.87 34.12
N GLY A 873 -34.44 -29.69 33.64
CA GLY A 873 -35.66 -30.05 34.37
C GLY A 873 -35.83 -31.57 34.48
N ASP A 874 -36.34 -32.05 35.63
CA ASP A 874 -36.51 -33.48 35.93
C ASP A 874 -37.45 -34.23 34.94
N ASP A 875 -38.29 -33.48 34.21
CA ASP A 875 -39.27 -34.02 33.26
C ASP A 875 -38.81 -34.04 31.79
N ALA A 876 -37.71 -33.36 31.43
CA ALA A 876 -37.27 -33.24 30.03
C ALA A 876 -36.52 -34.50 29.56
N ARG A 877 -37.14 -35.29 28.67
CA ARG A 877 -36.56 -36.55 28.15
C ARG A 877 -36.36 -36.54 26.65
N SER A 878 -37.18 -35.81 25.90
CA SER A 878 -37.05 -35.70 24.44
C SER A 878 -37.03 -34.25 23.94
N ALA A 879 -36.24 -34.01 22.89
CA ALA A 879 -36.18 -32.73 22.21
C ALA A 879 -36.28 -32.88 20.69
N VAL A 880 -36.94 -31.93 20.04
CA VAL A 880 -36.97 -31.81 18.58
C VAL A 880 -36.21 -30.55 18.16
N VAL A 881 -35.24 -30.70 17.26
CA VAL A 881 -34.53 -29.56 16.66
C VAL A 881 -35.04 -29.34 15.24
N ILE A 882 -35.64 -28.19 14.98
CA ILE A 882 -36.15 -27.83 13.66
C ILE A 882 -35.04 -27.05 12.92
N GLY A 883 -34.44 -27.69 11.93
CA GLY A 883 -33.36 -27.16 11.08
C GLY A 883 -32.10 -28.02 11.12
N GLY A 884 -31.71 -28.56 9.96
CA GLY A 884 -30.51 -29.39 9.75
C GLY A 884 -29.26 -28.61 9.31
N GLY A 885 -29.21 -27.30 9.58
CA GLY A 885 -28.05 -26.46 9.36
C GLY A 885 -27.07 -26.48 10.55
N LEU A 886 -25.97 -25.71 10.46
CA LEU A 886 -24.90 -25.70 11.47
C LEU A 886 -25.42 -25.49 12.91
N LEU A 887 -26.21 -24.44 13.13
CA LEU A 887 -26.73 -24.13 14.48
C LEU A 887 -27.63 -25.24 15.03
N GLY A 888 -28.45 -25.85 14.18
CA GLY A 888 -29.35 -26.93 14.58
C GLY A 888 -28.60 -28.21 14.94
N LEU A 889 -27.59 -28.59 14.16
CA LEU A 889 -26.77 -29.77 14.46
C LEU A 889 -25.93 -29.57 15.72
N GLU A 890 -25.42 -28.36 15.95
CA GLU A 890 -24.72 -27.99 17.19
C GLU A 890 -25.65 -28.01 18.41
N ALA A 891 -26.89 -27.51 18.28
CA ALA A 891 -27.90 -27.59 19.33
C ALA A 891 -28.28 -29.05 19.64
N ALA A 892 -28.48 -29.86 18.61
CA ALA A 892 -28.82 -31.28 18.76
C ALA A 892 -27.74 -32.04 19.53
N ARG A 893 -26.46 -31.79 19.21
CA ARG A 893 -25.34 -32.37 19.95
C ARG A 893 -25.32 -31.90 21.41
N GLY A 894 -25.47 -30.60 21.65
CA GLY A 894 -25.44 -30.04 23.00
C GLY A 894 -26.52 -30.61 23.92
N LEU A 895 -27.73 -30.79 23.38
CA LEU A 895 -28.84 -31.45 24.07
C LEU A 895 -28.58 -32.94 24.31
N ARG A 896 -28.04 -33.64 23.30
CA ARG A 896 -27.69 -35.06 23.41
C ARG A 896 -26.59 -35.30 24.46
N ALA A 897 -25.59 -34.43 24.54
CA ALA A 897 -24.54 -34.47 25.55
C ALA A 897 -25.07 -34.32 26.99
N ARG A 898 -26.29 -33.80 27.15
CA ARG A 898 -27.01 -33.73 28.44
C ARG A 898 -28.00 -34.87 28.67
N GLY A 899 -28.00 -35.89 27.82
CA GLY A 899 -28.79 -37.10 28.02
C GLY A 899 -30.18 -37.11 27.40
N LEU A 900 -30.59 -36.04 26.69
CA LEU A 900 -31.89 -36.02 26.01
C LEU A 900 -31.90 -36.93 24.77
N SER A 901 -33.08 -37.46 24.44
CA SER A 901 -33.35 -38.09 23.13
C SER A 901 -33.69 -36.99 22.11
N VAL A 902 -32.86 -36.82 21.08
CA VAL A 902 -32.97 -35.68 20.16
C VAL A 902 -33.34 -36.15 18.75
N THR A 903 -34.37 -35.53 18.15
CA THR A 903 -34.70 -35.70 16.73
C THR A 903 -34.53 -34.39 15.98
N VAL A 904 -33.75 -34.37 14.90
CA VAL A 904 -33.63 -33.22 13.99
C VAL A 904 -34.63 -33.38 12.85
N VAL A 905 -35.50 -32.37 12.68
CA VAL A 905 -36.42 -32.25 11.55
C VAL A 905 -35.84 -31.22 10.59
N HIS A 906 -35.66 -31.60 9.32
CA HIS A 906 -35.13 -30.71 8.30
C HIS A 906 -35.97 -30.77 7.01
N LEU A 907 -36.28 -29.59 6.48
CA LEU A 907 -37.12 -29.45 5.30
C LEU A 907 -36.47 -30.04 4.05
N ALA A 908 -35.15 -29.93 3.90
CA ALA A 908 -34.44 -30.48 2.77
C ALA A 908 -34.07 -31.96 2.98
N GLY A 909 -33.89 -32.70 1.87
CA GLY A 909 -33.39 -34.07 1.90
C GLY A 909 -31.89 -34.22 2.24
N ARG A 910 -31.18 -33.11 2.47
CA ARG A 910 -29.75 -33.06 2.76
C ARG A 910 -29.49 -32.13 3.94
N LEU A 911 -28.60 -32.54 4.85
CA LEU A 911 -28.10 -31.67 5.92
C LEU A 911 -27.06 -30.68 5.37
N MET A 912 -27.03 -29.47 5.92
CA MET A 912 -26.07 -28.42 5.55
C MET A 912 -25.95 -28.22 4.03
N GLU A 913 -27.09 -28.16 3.33
CA GLU A 913 -27.16 -28.14 1.86
C GLU A 913 -26.49 -26.92 1.19
N GLN A 914 -26.16 -25.89 1.98
CA GLN A 914 -25.39 -24.74 1.52
C GLN A 914 -23.87 -25.00 1.55
N GLN A 915 -23.40 -25.94 2.36
CA GLN A 915 -21.98 -26.23 2.59
C GLN A 915 -21.55 -27.60 2.07
N LEU A 916 -22.47 -28.57 1.99
CA LEU A 916 -22.15 -29.95 1.67
C LEU A 916 -22.82 -30.40 0.37
N ASP A 917 -22.07 -31.19 -0.39
CA ASP A 917 -22.59 -31.95 -1.51
C ASP A 917 -23.35 -33.20 -1.01
N PRO A 918 -24.10 -33.91 -1.89
CA PRO A 918 -24.88 -35.08 -1.49
C PRO A 918 -24.08 -36.15 -0.74
N LEU A 919 -22.84 -36.43 -1.14
CA LEU A 919 -22.06 -37.52 -0.56
C LEU A 919 -21.51 -37.15 0.83
N ALA A 920 -20.96 -35.94 0.99
CA ALA A 920 -20.56 -35.44 2.30
C ALA A 920 -21.74 -35.38 3.28
N ALA A 921 -22.91 -34.92 2.82
CA ALA A 921 -24.12 -34.88 3.64
C ALA A 921 -24.53 -36.29 4.11
N GLN A 922 -24.41 -37.33 3.27
CA GLN A 922 -24.71 -38.71 3.67
C GLN A 922 -23.75 -39.25 4.74
N LEU A 923 -22.46 -38.93 4.66
CA LEU A 923 -21.49 -39.31 5.70
C LEU A 923 -21.79 -38.64 7.04
N LEU A 924 -22.18 -37.37 7.00
CA LEU A 924 -22.62 -36.63 8.18
C LEU A 924 -23.89 -37.24 8.79
N ILE A 925 -24.88 -37.59 7.95
CA ILE A 925 -26.12 -38.27 8.37
C ILE A 925 -25.81 -39.59 9.10
N ARG A 926 -24.92 -40.42 8.53
CA ARG A 926 -24.51 -41.70 9.13
C ARG A 926 -23.89 -41.49 10.51
N SER A 927 -22.96 -40.54 10.60
CA SER A 927 -22.25 -40.26 11.85
C SER A 927 -23.18 -39.70 12.94
N LEU A 928 -24.17 -38.87 12.57
CA LEU A 928 -25.20 -38.40 13.50
C LEU A 928 -26.09 -39.54 13.99
N ALA A 929 -26.46 -40.47 13.11
CA ALA A 929 -27.23 -41.66 13.49
C ALA A 929 -26.45 -42.56 14.46
N GLU A 930 -25.15 -42.75 14.27
CA GLU A 930 -24.26 -43.49 15.18
C GLU A 930 -24.19 -42.87 16.58
N LEU A 931 -24.37 -41.55 16.70
CA LEU A 931 -24.47 -40.83 17.99
C LEU A 931 -25.88 -40.91 18.63
N GLY A 932 -26.81 -41.58 17.97
CA GLY A 932 -28.19 -41.73 18.43
C GLY A 932 -29.03 -40.46 18.28
N VAL A 933 -28.70 -39.60 17.30
CA VAL A 933 -29.57 -38.47 16.92
C VAL A 933 -30.57 -38.94 15.87
N GLY A 934 -31.86 -38.82 16.17
CA GLY A 934 -32.93 -39.10 15.21
C GLY A 934 -32.93 -38.06 14.09
N LEU A 935 -33.17 -38.46 12.84
CA LEU A 935 -33.24 -37.55 11.70
C LEU A 935 -34.56 -37.76 10.94
N ARG A 936 -35.22 -36.66 10.58
CA ARG A 936 -36.36 -36.60 9.65
C ARG A 936 -36.03 -35.57 8.58
N LEU A 937 -35.57 -36.05 7.42
CA LEU A 937 -35.19 -35.23 6.28
C LEU A 937 -36.32 -35.20 5.25
N ALA A 938 -36.32 -34.19 4.38
CA ALA A 938 -37.43 -33.93 3.46
C ALA A 938 -38.79 -33.84 4.21
N ALA A 939 -38.74 -33.33 5.44
CA ALA A 939 -39.86 -33.29 6.36
C ALA A 939 -40.17 -31.85 6.76
N SER A 940 -41.41 -31.43 6.52
CA SER A 940 -41.91 -30.12 6.97
C SER A 940 -42.69 -30.30 8.26
N THR A 941 -42.46 -29.41 9.22
CA THR A 941 -43.31 -29.28 10.41
C THR A 941 -44.60 -28.56 10.02
N ASP A 942 -45.74 -29.17 10.35
CA ASP A 942 -47.07 -28.61 10.12
C ASP A 942 -47.57 -27.82 11.34
N ALA A 943 -47.41 -28.37 12.55
CA ALA A 943 -47.77 -27.71 13.80
C ALA A 943 -46.89 -28.17 14.98
N ILE A 944 -46.80 -27.34 16.01
CA ILE A 944 -46.26 -27.68 17.32
C ILE A 944 -47.44 -27.62 18.30
N VAL A 945 -47.68 -28.72 19.02
CA VAL A 945 -48.91 -28.91 19.79
C VAL A 945 -48.62 -28.89 21.27
N ALA A 946 -49.48 -28.20 22.02
CA ALA A 946 -49.39 -28.09 23.48
C ALA A 946 -49.97 -29.34 24.17
N GLY A 947 -49.38 -29.71 25.31
CA GLY A 947 -49.97 -30.64 26.26
C GLY A 947 -50.99 -29.97 27.19
N ASP A 948 -51.52 -30.75 28.13
CA ASP A 948 -52.51 -30.29 29.11
C ASP A 948 -51.98 -29.20 30.06
N ASP A 949 -50.66 -29.10 30.21
CA ASP A 949 -49.95 -28.07 30.99
C ASP A 949 -49.67 -26.78 30.20
N GLY A 950 -50.06 -26.73 28.92
CA GLY A 950 -49.85 -25.60 28.02
C GLY A 950 -48.43 -25.49 27.45
N ARG A 951 -47.52 -26.43 27.80
CA ARG A 951 -46.18 -26.52 27.22
C ARG A 951 -46.18 -27.38 25.97
N VAL A 952 -45.11 -27.33 25.18
CA VAL A 952 -44.95 -28.23 24.04
C VAL A 952 -44.96 -29.70 24.49
N ALA A 953 -45.73 -30.53 23.78
CA ALA A 953 -45.79 -31.97 24.02
C ALA A 953 -45.31 -32.79 22.80
N HIS A 954 -45.61 -32.33 21.58
CA HIS A 954 -45.16 -32.98 20.35
C HIS A 954 -45.14 -32.03 19.14
N VAL A 955 -44.41 -32.45 18.11
CA VAL A 955 -44.31 -31.78 16.80
C VAL A 955 -45.00 -32.64 15.74
N VAL A 956 -45.96 -32.07 15.00
CA VAL A 956 -46.69 -32.73 13.92
C VAL A 956 -46.00 -32.40 12.59
N LEU A 957 -45.65 -33.43 11.82
CA LEU A 957 -45.12 -33.26 10.46
C LEU A 957 -46.26 -33.25 9.44
N ALA A 958 -46.04 -32.63 8.27
CA ALA A 958 -47.03 -32.54 7.20
C ALA A 958 -47.51 -33.91 6.65
N GLY A 959 -46.79 -34.99 6.95
CA GLY A 959 -47.19 -36.38 6.65
C GLY A 959 -48.05 -37.04 7.74
N GLY A 960 -48.41 -36.34 8.81
CA GLY A 960 -49.18 -36.84 9.95
C GLY A 960 -48.37 -37.57 11.03
N GLU A 961 -47.04 -37.64 10.91
CA GLU A 961 -46.17 -38.19 11.95
C GLU A 961 -46.09 -37.22 13.14
N GLU A 962 -46.31 -37.72 14.36
CA GLU A 962 -46.16 -36.96 15.61
C GLU A 962 -44.86 -37.35 16.32
N LEU A 963 -44.04 -36.35 16.64
CA LEU A 963 -42.76 -36.51 17.33
C LEU A 963 -42.86 -35.97 18.77
N PRO A 964 -42.81 -36.81 19.81
CA PRO A 964 -42.85 -36.36 21.21
C PRO A 964 -41.66 -35.43 21.52
N ALA A 965 -41.95 -34.27 22.12
CA ALA A 965 -40.94 -33.26 22.43
C ALA A 965 -41.34 -32.45 23.68
N ASP A 966 -40.51 -32.54 24.72
CA ASP A 966 -40.60 -31.69 25.92
C ASP A 966 -39.92 -30.33 25.71
N LEU A 967 -39.08 -30.26 24.67
CA LEU A 967 -38.31 -29.10 24.24
C LEU A 967 -38.20 -29.07 22.71
N VAL A 968 -38.51 -27.94 22.10
CA VAL A 968 -38.27 -27.71 20.66
C VAL A 968 -37.26 -26.60 20.48
N VAL A 969 -36.18 -26.84 19.72
CA VAL A 969 -35.21 -25.81 19.34
C VAL A 969 -35.35 -25.47 17.87
N VAL A 970 -35.76 -24.24 17.57
CA VAL A 970 -35.90 -23.71 16.21
C VAL A 970 -34.58 -23.07 15.77
N ALA A 971 -33.91 -23.71 14.81
CA ALA A 971 -32.61 -23.33 14.27
C ALA A 971 -32.62 -23.31 12.73
N THR A 972 -33.67 -22.76 12.14
CA THR A 972 -33.90 -22.67 10.68
C THR A 972 -33.12 -21.56 9.97
N GLY A 973 -32.11 -20.98 10.63
CA GLY A 973 -31.28 -19.89 10.11
C GLY A 973 -31.49 -18.56 10.83
N VAL A 974 -30.92 -17.49 10.28
CA VAL A 974 -30.96 -16.13 10.85
C VAL A 974 -31.38 -15.13 9.78
N ARG A 975 -31.92 -13.99 10.21
CA ARG A 975 -32.24 -12.83 9.36
C ARG A 975 -31.45 -11.61 9.83
N PRO A 976 -30.80 -10.86 8.93
CA PRO A 976 -30.13 -9.61 9.28
C PRO A 976 -31.06 -8.67 10.05
N ASP A 977 -30.56 -8.09 11.14
CA ASP A 977 -31.33 -7.13 11.94
C ASP A 977 -31.18 -5.72 11.35
N VAL A 978 -32.16 -5.33 10.55
CA VAL A 978 -32.09 -4.14 9.68
C VAL A 978 -33.19 -3.12 9.97
N GLN A 979 -34.08 -3.41 10.93
CA GLN A 979 -35.28 -2.58 11.14
C GLN A 979 -34.90 -1.15 11.50
N LEU A 980 -33.95 -0.99 12.44
CA LEU A 980 -33.41 0.31 12.83
C LEU A 980 -32.87 1.11 11.64
N ALA A 981 -32.18 0.44 10.71
CA ALA A 981 -31.62 1.07 9.52
C ALA A 981 -32.70 1.47 8.50
N ARG A 982 -33.74 0.64 8.32
CA ARG A 982 -34.89 0.96 7.47
C ARG A 982 -35.63 2.18 8.00
N ASP A 983 -35.90 2.22 9.30
CA ASP A 983 -36.61 3.32 9.94
C ASP A 983 -35.79 4.63 9.91
N ALA A 984 -34.46 4.52 9.93
CA ALA A 984 -33.53 5.63 9.75
C ALA A 984 -33.38 6.11 8.28
N GLY A 985 -34.07 5.47 7.32
CA GLY A 985 -34.01 5.82 5.90
C GLY A 985 -32.72 5.37 5.19
N LEU A 986 -31.97 4.41 5.74
CA LEU A 986 -30.81 3.84 5.08
C LEU A 986 -31.22 2.88 3.94
N GLU A 987 -30.34 2.73 2.95
CA GLU A 987 -30.55 1.76 1.88
C GLU A 987 -30.42 0.33 2.41
N VAL A 988 -31.50 -0.45 2.30
CA VAL A 988 -31.57 -1.83 2.79
C VAL A 988 -32.22 -2.72 1.73
N ASP A 989 -31.50 -3.75 1.33
CA ASP A 989 -32.02 -4.85 0.50
C ASP A 989 -32.25 -6.09 1.39
N ARG A 990 -31.40 -7.12 1.30
CA ARG A 990 -31.39 -8.26 2.25
C ARG A 990 -30.76 -7.86 3.59
N ALA A 991 -29.78 -6.97 3.56
CA ALA A 991 -29.12 -6.34 4.69
C ALA A 991 -28.83 -4.86 4.37
N ILE A 992 -28.22 -4.11 5.30
CA ILE A 992 -27.83 -2.71 5.10
C ILE A 992 -26.77 -2.65 3.99
N VAL A 993 -27.05 -1.96 2.90
CA VAL A 993 -26.13 -1.89 1.75
C VAL A 993 -24.94 -1.01 2.09
N VAL A 994 -23.73 -1.56 1.90
CA VAL A 994 -22.46 -0.86 2.16
C VAL A 994 -21.51 -0.90 0.97
N ASP A 995 -20.65 0.11 0.87
CA ASP A 995 -19.55 0.16 -0.11
C ASP A 995 -18.33 -0.67 0.32
N ASP A 996 -17.27 -0.67 -0.49
CA ASP A 996 -16.02 -1.38 -0.20
C ASP A 996 -15.33 -0.87 1.10
N GLU A 997 -15.70 0.31 1.61
CA GLU A 997 -15.18 0.87 2.87
C GLU A 997 -16.14 0.69 4.06
N LEU A 998 -17.21 -0.10 3.88
CA LEU A 998 -18.27 -0.39 4.86
C LEU A 998 -19.13 0.84 5.22
N ARG A 999 -19.16 1.86 4.36
CA ARG A 999 -20.03 3.04 4.53
C ARG A 999 -21.44 2.75 4.00
N THR A 1000 -22.45 3.26 4.70
CA THR A 1000 -23.86 3.17 4.30
C THR A 1000 -24.25 4.31 3.35
N SER A 1001 -25.54 4.40 2.98
CA SER A 1001 -26.09 5.54 2.22
C SER A 1001 -26.05 6.89 2.97
N ALA A 1002 -25.89 6.88 4.30
CA ALA A 1002 -25.77 8.10 5.11
C ALA A 1002 -24.30 8.42 5.45
N PRO A 1003 -23.83 9.67 5.22
CA PRO A 1003 -22.48 10.06 5.54
C PRO A 1003 -22.13 9.89 7.02
N GLY A 1004 -20.99 9.27 7.31
CA GLY A 1004 -20.51 9.02 8.69
C GLY A 1004 -21.22 7.87 9.41
N VAL A 1005 -22.09 7.12 8.72
CA VAL A 1005 -22.75 5.93 9.24
C VAL A 1005 -22.23 4.68 8.52
N TYR A 1006 -21.82 3.69 9.30
CA TYR A 1006 -21.19 2.44 8.86
C TYR A 1006 -22.06 1.25 9.29
N ALA A 1007 -21.96 0.13 8.56
CA ALA A 1007 -22.56 -1.12 8.98
C ALA A 1007 -21.57 -2.28 8.86
N VAL A 1008 -21.50 -3.13 9.88
CA VAL A 1008 -20.52 -4.22 10.00
C VAL A 1008 -21.19 -5.44 10.61
N GLY A 1009 -20.84 -6.63 10.14
CA GLY A 1009 -21.42 -7.87 10.67
C GLY A 1009 -22.48 -8.42 9.72
N GLU A 1010 -23.32 -9.32 10.25
CA GLU A 1010 -24.38 -9.97 9.48
C GLU A 1010 -25.49 -9.00 9.04
N CYS A 1011 -25.57 -7.82 9.66
CA CYS A 1011 -26.48 -6.76 9.26
C CYS A 1011 -26.00 -5.98 8.02
N ALA A 1012 -24.78 -6.23 7.53
CA ALA A 1012 -24.20 -5.56 6.37
C ALA A 1012 -24.25 -6.42 5.10
N GLN A 1013 -24.57 -5.78 3.97
CA GLN A 1013 -24.61 -6.34 2.64
C GLN A 1013 -23.56 -5.65 1.77
N HIS A 1014 -22.54 -6.39 1.35
CA HIS A 1014 -21.46 -5.90 0.49
C HIS A 1014 -21.54 -6.59 -0.88
N ARG A 1015 -21.63 -5.79 -1.95
CA ARG A 1015 -21.75 -6.28 -3.35
C ARG A 1015 -22.83 -7.35 -3.55
N GLY A 1016 -23.98 -7.17 -2.90
CA GLY A 1016 -25.11 -8.11 -2.99
C GLY A 1016 -25.01 -9.35 -2.08
N LEU A 1017 -23.90 -9.50 -1.35
CA LEU A 1017 -23.65 -10.66 -0.49
C LEU A 1017 -23.76 -10.29 0.99
N VAL A 1018 -24.30 -11.22 1.77
CA VAL A 1018 -24.37 -11.14 3.24
C VAL A 1018 -23.55 -12.29 3.80
N TYR A 1019 -22.66 -11.99 4.73
CA TYR A 1019 -21.73 -12.95 5.30
C TYR A 1019 -22.21 -13.41 6.69
N GLY A 1020 -22.33 -14.72 6.88
CA GLY A 1020 -22.73 -15.34 8.16
C GLY A 1020 -21.58 -16.00 8.93
N LEU A 1021 -20.34 -15.81 8.50
CA LEU A 1021 -19.15 -16.43 9.09
C LEU A 1021 -18.26 -15.36 9.72
N TRP A 1022 -17.65 -15.67 10.88
CA TRP A 1022 -16.85 -14.70 11.63
C TRP A 1022 -15.65 -14.14 10.86
N ALA A 1023 -14.91 -14.96 10.11
CA ALA A 1023 -13.71 -14.49 9.41
C ALA A 1023 -13.99 -13.33 8.43
N PRO A 1024 -14.98 -13.41 7.52
CA PRO A 1024 -15.42 -12.26 6.73
C PRO A 1024 -15.82 -11.04 7.59
N LEU A 1025 -16.55 -11.24 8.70
CA LEU A 1025 -17.02 -10.14 9.54
C LEU A 1025 -15.89 -9.45 10.30
N LEU A 1026 -14.84 -10.18 10.67
CA LEU A 1026 -13.63 -9.62 11.25
C LEU A 1026 -12.88 -8.75 10.24
N GLU A 1027 -12.80 -9.19 8.99
CA GLU A 1027 -12.22 -8.36 7.91
C GLU A 1027 -13.07 -7.11 7.65
N GLN A 1028 -14.40 -7.22 7.65
CA GLN A 1028 -15.27 -6.03 7.60
C GLN A 1028 -14.98 -5.07 8.77
N ALA A 1029 -14.82 -5.60 9.99
CA ALA A 1029 -14.53 -4.78 11.17
C ALA A 1029 -13.17 -4.07 11.10
N LYS A 1030 -12.13 -4.74 10.59
CA LYS A 1030 -10.81 -4.15 10.33
C LYS A 1030 -10.92 -2.99 9.33
N VAL A 1031 -11.60 -3.21 8.19
CA VAL A 1031 -11.78 -2.19 7.15
C VAL A 1031 -12.62 -1.03 7.66
N ALA A 1032 -13.72 -1.29 8.37
CA ALA A 1032 -14.55 -0.25 8.97
C ALA A 1032 -13.77 0.56 10.01
N GLY A 1033 -12.99 -0.09 10.88
CA GLY A 1033 -12.11 0.56 11.84
C GLY A 1033 -11.11 1.52 11.19
N ALA A 1034 -10.49 1.08 10.09
CA ALA A 1034 -9.60 1.91 9.28
C ALA A 1034 -10.34 3.09 8.62
N SER A 1035 -11.49 2.83 7.98
CA SER A 1035 -12.27 3.86 7.28
C SER A 1035 -12.84 4.92 8.23
N LEU A 1036 -13.32 4.52 9.42
CA LEU A 1036 -13.73 5.44 10.51
C LEU A 1036 -12.62 6.42 10.88
N CYS A 1037 -11.38 5.95 10.81
CA CYS A 1037 -10.17 6.70 11.12
C CYS A 1037 -9.63 7.51 9.92
N GLY A 1038 -10.33 7.47 8.79
CA GLY A 1038 -9.92 8.10 7.54
C GLY A 1038 -8.66 7.48 6.92
N GLN A 1039 -8.39 6.21 7.23
CA GLN A 1039 -7.30 5.42 6.64
C GLN A 1039 -7.81 4.70 5.39
N PRO A 1040 -6.95 4.48 4.38
CA PRO A 1040 -7.34 3.69 3.23
C PRO A 1040 -7.53 2.23 3.63
N ALA A 1041 -8.66 1.65 3.25
CA ALA A 1041 -8.93 0.22 3.38
C ALA A 1041 -10.04 -0.15 2.40
N ALA A 1042 -10.14 -1.43 2.03
CA ALA A 1042 -11.27 -1.92 1.24
C ALA A 1042 -11.53 -3.38 1.55
N PHE A 1043 -12.80 -3.71 1.80
CA PHE A 1043 -13.29 -5.08 1.88
C PHE A 1043 -13.63 -5.54 0.46
N ARG A 1044 -12.97 -6.61 0.00
CA ARG A 1044 -13.12 -7.13 -1.37
C ARG A 1044 -14.14 -8.26 -1.49
N GLY A 1045 -14.81 -8.56 -0.39
CA GLY A 1045 -15.54 -9.80 -0.22
C GLY A 1045 -14.62 -10.89 0.31
N ALA A 1046 -15.21 -12.02 0.66
CA ALA A 1046 -14.46 -13.18 1.14
C ALA A 1046 -15.11 -14.44 0.57
N VAL A 1047 -14.31 -15.40 0.11
CA VAL A 1047 -14.85 -16.72 -0.20
C VAL A 1047 -15.23 -17.36 1.14
N PRO A 1048 -16.51 -17.70 1.38
CA PRO A 1048 -16.91 -18.35 2.62
C PRO A 1048 -16.18 -19.68 2.74
N ALA A 1049 -15.30 -19.78 3.73
CA ALA A 1049 -14.59 -21.00 4.08
C ALA A 1049 -14.66 -21.18 5.58
N THR A 1050 -15.02 -22.38 6.02
CA THR A 1050 -15.20 -22.67 7.44
C THR A 1050 -14.68 -24.06 7.77
N THR A 1051 -14.03 -24.15 8.93
CA THR A 1051 -13.65 -25.41 9.56
C THR A 1051 -14.50 -25.56 10.81
N LEU A 1052 -15.21 -26.68 10.89
CA LEU A 1052 -16.22 -26.94 11.91
C LEU A 1052 -16.02 -28.34 12.47
N LYS A 1053 -16.46 -28.53 13.72
CA LYS A 1053 -16.54 -29.85 14.34
C LYS A 1053 -17.98 -30.18 14.68
N VAL A 1054 -18.69 -30.72 13.69
CA VAL A 1054 -20.11 -31.07 13.82
C VAL A 1054 -20.19 -32.53 14.23
N ALA A 1055 -20.83 -32.82 15.37
CA ALA A 1055 -21.02 -34.20 15.83
C ALA A 1055 -19.72 -35.03 15.96
N GLY A 1056 -18.60 -34.39 16.33
CA GLY A 1056 -17.31 -35.08 16.48
C GLY A 1056 -16.55 -35.30 15.17
N ILE A 1057 -17.16 -34.97 14.03
CA ILE A 1057 -16.55 -35.03 12.70
C ILE A 1057 -15.88 -33.70 12.41
N ASP A 1058 -14.62 -33.77 11.99
CA ASP A 1058 -13.90 -32.61 11.49
C ASP A 1058 -14.30 -32.34 10.03
N LEU A 1059 -14.83 -31.15 9.77
CA LEU A 1059 -15.39 -30.73 8.48
C LEU A 1059 -14.71 -29.44 8.01
N PHE A 1060 -14.33 -29.39 6.74
CA PHE A 1060 -14.01 -28.16 6.03
C PHE A 1060 -14.92 -28.02 4.81
N SER A 1061 -15.48 -26.82 4.63
CA SER A 1061 -16.21 -26.45 3.42
C SER A 1061 -15.79 -25.05 3.03
N GLY A 1062 -15.43 -24.87 1.76
CA GLY A 1062 -15.03 -23.59 1.19
C GLY A 1062 -15.44 -23.45 -0.27
N GLY A 1063 -15.84 -22.25 -0.66
CA GLY A 1063 -16.27 -21.98 -2.04
C GLY A 1063 -17.60 -22.66 -2.37
N ARG A 1064 -17.75 -23.14 -3.60
CA ARG A 1064 -18.99 -23.77 -4.08
C ARG A 1064 -19.09 -25.23 -3.63
N ALA A 1065 -20.25 -25.62 -3.10
CA ALA A 1065 -20.56 -27.01 -2.74
C ALA A 1065 -21.07 -27.85 -3.93
N THR A 1066 -21.41 -27.25 -5.07
CA THR A 1066 -21.95 -27.94 -6.25
C THR A 1066 -21.10 -27.59 -7.48
N ALA A 1067 -20.81 -28.59 -8.32
CA ALA A 1067 -20.09 -28.41 -9.57
C ALA A 1067 -20.99 -27.77 -10.64
N GLN A 1068 -20.41 -27.02 -11.57
CA GLN A 1068 -21.02 -26.58 -12.82
C GLN A 1068 -20.39 -27.35 -14.00
N ASP A 1069 -20.99 -27.25 -15.19
CA ASP A 1069 -20.62 -28.05 -16.37
C ASP A 1069 -19.16 -27.89 -16.83
N ASP A 1070 -18.50 -26.78 -16.47
CA ASP A 1070 -17.13 -26.41 -16.80
C ASP A 1070 -16.13 -26.61 -15.63
N ASP A 1071 -16.54 -27.27 -14.55
CA ASP A 1071 -15.65 -27.61 -13.43
C ASP A 1071 -15.05 -29.01 -13.57
N ASP A 1072 -13.74 -29.12 -13.36
CA ASP A 1072 -13.06 -30.38 -13.10
C ASP A 1072 -13.29 -30.78 -11.63
N GLU A 1073 -13.81 -31.99 -11.43
CA GLU A 1073 -14.17 -32.52 -10.12
C GLU A 1073 -13.21 -33.65 -9.70
N LEU A 1074 -12.47 -33.42 -8.61
CA LEU A 1074 -11.57 -34.42 -8.02
C LEU A 1074 -12.17 -34.94 -6.73
N LEU A 1075 -12.42 -36.25 -6.65
CA LEU A 1075 -13.09 -36.89 -5.53
C LEU A 1075 -12.28 -38.07 -4.97
N ALA A 1076 -12.07 -38.08 -3.66
CA ALA A 1076 -11.51 -39.21 -2.91
C ALA A 1076 -12.39 -39.53 -1.70
N LEU A 1077 -12.75 -40.81 -1.55
CA LEU A 1077 -13.64 -41.29 -0.49
C LEU A 1077 -13.05 -42.55 0.15
N ASP A 1078 -12.82 -42.50 1.46
CA ASP A 1078 -12.62 -43.67 2.31
C ASP A 1078 -13.83 -43.82 3.24
N SER A 1079 -14.82 -44.58 2.77
CA SER A 1079 -16.06 -44.83 3.52
C SER A 1079 -15.86 -45.63 4.82
N ARG A 1080 -14.71 -46.31 4.99
CA ARG A 1080 -14.40 -47.13 6.16
C ARG A 1080 -13.82 -46.29 7.29
N ARG A 1081 -12.98 -45.32 6.93
CA ARG A 1081 -12.43 -44.32 7.86
C ARG A 1081 -13.32 -43.07 8.00
N GLY A 1082 -14.38 -42.98 7.21
CA GLY A 1082 -15.25 -41.81 7.17
C GLY A 1082 -14.55 -40.57 6.62
N VAL A 1083 -13.55 -40.75 5.76
CA VAL A 1083 -12.79 -39.63 5.16
C VAL A 1083 -13.34 -39.33 3.77
N TYR A 1084 -13.58 -38.05 3.50
CA TYR A 1084 -14.02 -37.58 2.20
C TYR A 1084 -13.30 -36.30 1.82
N ARG A 1085 -12.88 -36.24 0.55
CA ARG A 1085 -12.20 -35.11 -0.05
C ARG A 1085 -12.78 -34.85 -1.42
N ARG A 1086 -13.18 -33.61 -1.66
CA ARG A 1086 -13.66 -33.14 -2.96
C ARG A 1086 -13.11 -31.77 -3.29
N LEU A 1087 -12.51 -31.63 -4.45
CA LEU A 1087 -12.06 -30.36 -5.01
C LEU A 1087 -12.79 -30.08 -6.32
N LEU A 1088 -13.20 -28.82 -6.52
CA LEU A 1088 -13.72 -28.29 -7.77
C LEU A 1088 -12.70 -27.31 -8.32
N VAL A 1089 -12.24 -27.55 -9.54
CA VAL A 1089 -11.19 -26.77 -10.21
C VAL A 1089 -11.76 -26.22 -11.52
N ARG A 1090 -11.50 -24.94 -11.80
CA ARG A 1090 -11.88 -24.28 -13.05
C ARG A 1090 -10.71 -23.46 -13.55
N GLU A 1091 -10.30 -23.67 -14.81
CA GLU A 1091 -9.15 -22.97 -15.41
C GLU A 1091 -7.92 -23.03 -14.48
N ASP A 1092 -7.59 -24.23 -13.99
CA ASP A 1092 -6.53 -24.52 -13.03
C ASP A 1092 -6.70 -23.89 -11.63
N ARG A 1093 -7.84 -23.29 -11.29
CA ARG A 1093 -8.06 -22.61 -10.00
C ARG A 1093 -9.09 -23.31 -9.14
N LEU A 1094 -8.85 -23.36 -7.83
CA LEU A 1094 -9.78 -23.94 -6.87
C LEU A 1094 -11.01 -23.03 -6.70
N VAL A 1095 -12.19 -23.57 -6.96
CA VAL A 1095 -13.48 -22.85 -6.89
C VAL A 1095 -14.45 -23.46 -5.86
N GLY A 1096 -14.11 -24.63 -5.32
CA GLY A 1096 -14.84 -25.28 -4.24
C GLY A 1096 -14.02 -26.40 -3.63
N ALA A 1097 -14.17 -26.61 -2.32
CA ALA A 1097 -13.51 -27.69 -1.60
C ALA A 1097 -14.35 -28.17 -0.41
N ILE A 1098 -14.44 -29.49 -0.26
CA ILE A 1098 -15.09 -30.15 0.89
C ILE A 1098 -14.14 -31.22 1.42
N LEU A 1099 -13.81 -31.14 2.71
CA LEU A 1099 -13.09 -32.19 3.44
C LEU A 1099 -13.93 -32.66 4.63
N LEU A 1100 -13.93 -33.95 4.89
CA LEU A 1100 -14.58 -34.58 6.03
C LEU A 1100 -13.64 -35.64 6.60
N GLY A 1101 -13.48 -35.65 7.92
CA GLY A 1101 -12.64 -36.59 8.66
C GLY A 1101 -11.15 -36.24 8.67
N ASP A 1102 -10.56 -35.88 7.52
CA ASP A 1102 -9.17 -35.45 7.39
C ASP A 1102 -9.07 -34.01 6.89
N LEU A 1103 -8.56 -33.10 7.74
CA LEU A 1103 -8.49 -31.67 7.46
C LEU A 1103 -7.06 -31.17 7.22
N ARG A 1104 -6.07 -32.04 7.00
CA ARG A 1104 -4.67 -31.63 6.81
C ARG A 1104 -4.49 -30.59 5.70
N GLU A 1105 -5.25 -30.72 4.60
CA GLU A 1105 -5.20 -29.79 3.46
C GLU A 1105 -6.09 -28.55 3.63
N ALA A 1106 -6.92 -28.45 4.68
CA ALA A 1106 -7.96 -27.41 4.78
C ALA A 1106 -7.39 -25.98 4.73
N ARG A 1107 -6.18 -25.77 5.24
CA ARG A 1107 -5.50 -24.48 5.20
C ARG A 1107 -5.05 -24.13 3.78
N THR A 1108 -4.31 -25.01 3.12
CA THR A 1108 -3.84 -24.79 1.74
C THR A 1108 -5.02 -24.57 0.79
N LEU A 1109 -6.10 -25.33 0.94
CA LEU A 1109 -7.30 -25.16 0.12
C LEU A 1109 -8.01 -23.83 0.42
N ARG A 1110 -8.06 -23.39 1.68
CA ARG A 1110 -8.58 -22.06 2.04
C ARG A 1110 -7.73 -20.95 1.42
N GLU A 1111 -6.42 -21.08 1.47
CA GLU A 1111 -5.47 -20.12 0.89
C GLU A 1111 -5.63 -20.04 -0.63
N LEU A 1112 -5.74 -21.18 -1.33
CA LEU A 1112 -6.00 -21.24 -2.77
C LEU A 1112 -7.37 -20.65 -3.15
N LEU A 1113 -8.42 -20.95 -2.38
CA LEU A 1113 -9.74 -20.34 -2.57
C LEU A 1113 -9.71 -18.82 -2.40
N ALA A 1114 -8.90 -18.33 -1.46
CA ALA A 1114 -8.77 -16.91 -1.18
C ALA A 1114 -7.88 -16.18 -2.21
N SER A 1115 -6.80 -16.81 -2.68
CA SER A 1115 -5.85 -16.19 -3.60
C SER A 1115 -6.22 -16.35 -5.08
N GLY A 1116 -6.97 -17.39 -5.43
CA GLY A 1116 -7.23 -17.76 -6.82
C GLY A 1116 -5.96 -18.18 -7.58
N ASP A 1117 -4.91 -18.57 -6.86
CA ASP A 1117 -3.68 -19.10 -7.46
C ASP A 1117 -3.97 -20.47 -8.13
N PRO A 1118 -3.20 -20.86 -9.17
CA PRO A 1118 -3.33 -22.18 -9.77
C PRO A 1118 -3.13 -23.30 -8.74
N VAL A 1119 -3.92 -24.37 -8.83
CA VAL A 1119 -3.84 -25.52 -7.94
C VAL A 1119 -2.55 -26.30 -8.24
N PRO A 1120 -1.66 -26.49 -7.26
CA PRO A 1120 -0.44 -27.29 -7.44
C PRO A 1120 -0.74 -28.73 -7.87
N ASP A 1121 0.10 -29.29 -8.76
CA ASP A 1121 -0.02 -30.67 -9.26
C ASP A 1121 -0.09 -31.71 -8.13
N ALA A 1122 0.62 -31.48 -7.03
CA ALA A 1122 0.60 -32.35 -5.86
C ALA A 1122 -0.81 -32.50 -5.23
N LEU A 1123 -1.62 -31.42 -5.23
CA LEU A 1123 -2.99 -31.47 -4.73
C LEU A 1123 -3.95 -32.11 -5.75
N LEU A 1124 -3.61 -32.05 -7.04
CA LEU A 1124 -4.36 -32.72 -8.11
C LEU A 1124 -4.10 -34.24 -8.14
N ALA A 1125 -2.90 -34.67 -7.74
CA ALA A 1125 -2.50 -36.08 -7.72
C ALA A 1125 -3.22 -36.95 -6.65
N GLY A 1126 -3.98 -36.32 -5.74
CA GLY A 1126 -4.72 -36.99 -4.66
C GLY A 1126 -4.01 -36.91 -3.30
N PRO A 1127 -4.66 -37.35 -2.20
CA PRO A 1127 -4.08 -37.28 -0.86
C PRO A 1127 -2.79 -38.10 -0.80
N SER A 1128 -1.67 -37.52 -0.36
CA SER A 1128 -0.41 -38.25 -0.24
C SER A 1128 -0.59 -39.44 0.71
N SER A 1129 -0.20 -40.63 0.26
CA SER A 1129 -0.25 -41.87 1.05
C SER A 1129 0.96 -42.04 1.97
N THR A 1130 1.77 -40.99 2.14
CA THR A 1130 2.96 -41.01 2.98
C THR A 1130 2.58 -40.67 4.42
N GLU A 1131 2.73 -41.64 5.33
CA GLU A 1131 2.83 -41.44 6.79
C GLU A 1131 4.12 -40.68 7.20
N GLY A 1132 4.61 -39.79 6.34
CA GLY A 1132 5.80 -38.99 6.52
C GLY A 1132 5.45 -37.61 7.06
N ASP A 1133 6.35 -37.10 7.89
CA ASP A 1133 6.37 -35.80 8.58
C ASP A 1133 6.43 -34.62 7.58
N ASP A 1134 5.42 -34.49 6.71
CA ASP A 1134 5.29 -33.35 5.80
C ASP A 1134 5.02 -32.11 6.65
N ALA A 1135 6.08 -31.35 6.88
CA ALA A 1135 6.08 -30.15 7.68
C ALA A 1135 4.97 -29.20 7.20
N VAL A 1136 3.97 -28.95 8.05
CA VAL A 1136 3.01 -27.86 7.85
C VAL A 1136 3.81 -26.59 7.66
N GLU A 1137 3.71 -25.96 6.49
CA GLU A 1137 4.37 -24.68 6.22
C GLU A 1137 3.89 -23.64 7.23
N VAL A 1138 4.79 -23.26 8.14
CA VAL A 1138 4.49 -22.27 9.18
C VAL A 1138 4.36 -20.90 8.52
N PRO A 1139 3.29 -20.12 8.81
CA PRO A 1139 3.20 -18.75 8.32
C PRO A 1139 4.43 -17.96 8.75
N THR A 1140 5.15 -17.38 7.81
CA THR A 1140 6.34 -16.56 8.08
C THR A 1140 5.94 -15.15 8.53
N ASP A 1141 4.80 -14.65 8.07
CA ASP A 1141 4.24 -13.37 8.48
C ASP A 1141 3.78 -13.41 9.95
N PRO A 1142 4.37 -12.61 10.86
CA PRO A 1142 3.94 -12.53 12.25
C PRO A 1142 2.49 -12.03 12.42
N HIS A 1143 1.92 -11.36 11.42
CA HIS A 1143 0.55 -10.85 11.46
C HIS A 1143 -0.47 -11.81 10.82
N ALA A 1144 -0.02 -12.95 10.28
CA ALA A 1144 -0.92 -13.97 9.78
C ALA A 1144 -1.83 -14.47 10.92
N THR A 1145 -3.15 -14.37 10.73
CA THR A 1145 -4.13 -14.92 11.67
C THR A 1145 -4.05 -16.44 11.64
N VAL A 1146 -3.63 -17.04 12.76
CA VAL A 1146 -3.53 -18.50 12.93
C VAL A 1146 -4.84 -19.05 13.47
N CYS A 1147 -5.41 -18.43 14.51
CA CYS A 1147 -6.73 -18.83 15.04
C CYS A 1147 -7.77 -17.78 14.69
N SER A 1148 -8.60 -18.04 13.68
CA SER A 1148 -9.69 -17.12 13.28
C SER A 1148 -10.78 -16.97 14.35
N CYS A 1149 -11.14 -18.05 15.04
CA CYS A 1149 -12.19 -18.04 16.07
C CYS A 1149 -11.85 -17.17 17.29
N MET A 1150 -10.56 -17.06 17.63
CA MET A 1150 -10.08 -16.29 18.77
C MET A 1150 -9.28 -15.04 18.35
N ASN A 1151 -9.14 -14.80 17.04
CA ASN A 1151 -8.33 -13.73 16.45
C ASN A 1151 -6.88 -13.70 16.97
N VAL A 1152 -6.20 -14.84 16.91
CA VAL A 1152 -4.80 -14.99 17.38
C VAL A 1152 -3.85 -15.03 16.18
N GLU A 1153 -2.84 -14.17 16.20
CA GLU A 1153 -1.81 -14.06 15.15
C GLU A 1153 -0.60 -14.97 15.42
N ARG A 1154 0.14 -15.33 14.36
CA ARG A 1154 1.37 -16.15 14.45
C ARG A 1154 2.43 -15.55 15.36
N GLY A 1155 2.62 -14.23 15.28
CA GLY A 1155 3.59 -13.48 16.08
C GLY A 1155 3.26 -13.51 17.57
N GLU A 1156 1.98 -13.49 17.93
CA GLU A 1156 1.52 -13.63 19.31
C GLU A 1156 1.84 -15.01 19.87
N ILE A 1157 1.53 -16.07 19.11
CA ILE A 1157 1.84 -17.46 19.48
C ILE A 1157 3.35 -17.64 19.66
N GLY A 1158 4.14 -17.24 18.67
CA GLY A 1158 5.60 -17.40 18.72
C GLY A 1158 6.25 -16.61 19.86
N ARG A 1159 5.78 -15.39 20.13
CA ARG A 1159 6.23 -14.59 21.27
C ARG A 1159 5.91 -15.28 22.60
N ILE A 1160 4.67 -15.73 22.81
CA ILE A 1160 4.26 -16.38 24.07
C ILE A 1160 5.02 -17.69 24.30
N ILE A 1161 5.30 -18.46 23.25
CA ILE A 1161 6.12 -19.67 23.35
C ILE A 1161 7.53 -19.34 23.84
N ARG A 1162 8.17 -18.32 23.26
CA ARG A 1162 9.53 -17.88 23.66
C ARG A 1162 9.55 -17.29 25.07
N ASP A 1163 8.66 -16.36 25.37
CA ASP A 1163 8.64 -15.63 26.65
C ASP A 1163 8.35 -16.54 27.84
N ARG A 1164 7.60 -17.63 27.63
CA ARG A 1164 7.12 -18.54 28.69
C ARG A 1164 7.69 -19.95 28.63
N GLY A 1165 8.54 -20.26 27.64
CA GLY A 1165 9.14 -21.58 27.47
C GLY A 1165 8.11 -22.70 27.30
N LEU A 1166 7.04 -22.46 26.54
CA LEU A 1166 5.95 -23.43 26.37
C LEU A 1166 6.40 -24.64 25.54
N THR A 1167 5.91 -25.84 25.87
CA THR A 1167 6.38 -27.10 25.27
C THR A 1167 5.28 -27.95 24.64
N THR A 1168 4.01 -27.61 24.86
CA THR A 1168 2.85 -28.35 24.36
C THR A 1168 1.80 -27.42 23.76
N VAL A 1169 0.97 -27.94 22.86
CA VAL A 1169 -0.13 -27.17 22.24
C VAL A 1169 -1.16 -26.74 23.28
N GLU A 1170 -1.40 -27.57 24.30
CA GLU A 1170 -2.30 -27.30 25.43
C GLU A 1170 -1.85 -26.07 26.23
N GLN A 1171 -0.55 -25.97 26.53
CA GLN A 1171 0.03 -24.81 27.20
C GLN A 1171 -0.11 -23.54 26.35
N VAL A 1172 0.11 -23.64 25.04
CA VAL A 1172 -0.11 -22.52 24.12
C VAL A 1172 -1.58 -22.12 24.10
N ALA A 1173 -2.50 -23.08 24.06
CA ALA A 1173 -3.93 -22.86 24.07
C ALA A 1173 -4.43 -22.18 25.35
N GLU A 1174 -3.87 -22.52 26.51
CA GLU A 1174 -4.19 -21.88 27.80
C GLU A 1174 -3.86 -20.38 27.81
N HIS A 1175 -2.75 -20.00 27.16
CA HIS A 1175 -2.23 -18.63 27.19
C HIS A 1175 -2.74 -17.75 26.05
N THR A 1176 -2.97 -18.35 24.87
CA THR A 1176 -3.39 -17.63 23.66
C THR A 1176 -4.87 -17.78 23.35
N ARG A 1177 -5.54 -18.77 23.97
CA ARG A 1177 -6.85 -19.30 23.56
C ARG A 1177 -6.87 -19.89 22.14
N ALA A 1178 -5.78 -19.90 21.37
CA ALA A 1178 -5.73 -20.61 20.10
C ALA A 1178 -6.01 -22.10 20.32
N SER A 1179 -6.62 -22.77 19.33
CA SER A 1179 -7.05 -24.18 19.42
C SER A 1179 -8.18 -24.50 20.40
N THR A 1180 -8.63 -23.54 21.23
CA THR A 1180 -9.76 -23.75 22.16
C THR A 1180 -11.13 -23.58 21.49
N GLY A 1181 -11.18 -23.01 20.27
CA GLY A 1181 -12.39 -22.78 19.47
C GLY A 1181 -12.77 -23.94 18.55
N CYS A 1182 -12.77 -23.73 17.23
CA CYS A 1182 -13.10 -24.78 16.25
C CYS A 1182 -12.05 -25.92 16.13
N GLY A 1183 -10.87 -25.74 16.72
CA GLY A 1183 -9.75 -26.70 16.64
C GLY A 1183 -8.96 -26.67 15.33
N GLY A 1184 -9.43 -25.95 14.30
CA GLY A 1184 -8.83 -25.96 12.96
C GLY A 1184 -7.41 -25.39 12.85
N CYS A 1185 -6.90 -24.69 13.87
CA CYS A 1185 -5.54 -24.14 13.90
C CYS A 1185 -4.56 -24.96 14.75
N ARG A 1186 -4.99 -26.12 15.28
CA ARG A 1186 -4.20 -26.91 16.24
C ARG A 1186 -2.88 -27.43 15.66
N SER A 1187 -2.90 -27.87 14.40
CA SER A 1187 -1.70 -28.28 13.66
C SER A 1187 -0.74 -27.13 13.43
N ASP A 1188 -1.25 -25.94 13.07
CA ASP A 1188 -0.42 -24.74 12.89
C ASP A 1188 0.25 -24.31 14.20
N VAL A 1189 -0.49 -24.34 15.32
CA VAL A 1189 0.06 -24.06 16.65
C VAL A 1189 1.18 -25.06 17.00
N ALA A 1190 1.00 -26.34 16.69
CA ALA A 1190 2.03 -27.36 16.88
C ALA A 1190 3.27 -27.09 16.01
N ALA A 1191 3.08 -26.68 14.76
CA ALA A 1191 4.18 -26.38 13.85
C ALA A 1191 4.94 -25.11 14.26
N ILE A 1192 4.25 -24.04 14.67
CA ILE A 1192 4.88 -22.83 15.24
C ILE A 1192 5.67 -23.19 16.49
N LEU A 1193 5.09 -24.00 17.38
CA LEU A 1193 5.76 -24.51 18.58
C LEU A 1193 7.04 -25.27 18.24
N ALA A 1194 7.03 -26.12 17.21
CA ALA A 1194 8.22 -26.83 16.76
C ALA A 1194 9.31 -25.88 16.22
N VAL A 1195 8.94 -24.90 15.38
CA VAL A 1195 9.88 -23.91 14.81
C VAL A 1195 10.50 -23.03 15.89
N GLU A 1196 9.70 -22.49 16.80
CA GLU A 1196 10.17 -21.61 17.86
C GLU A 1196 11.05 -22.36 18.89
N ARG A 1197 10.80 -23.66 19.07
CA ARG A 1197 11.68 -24.53 19.87
C ARG A 1197 12.99 -24.85 19.17
N ALA A 1198 12.99 -25.07 17.86
CA ALA A 1198 14.22 -25.29 17.10
C ALA A 1198 15.12 -24.04 17.11
N ALA A 1199 14.53 -22.85 17.12
CA ALA A 1199 15.25 -21.58 17.21
C ALA A 1199 15.82 -21.25 18.60
N SER A 1200 15.37 -21.93 19.67
CA SER A 1200 15.80 -21.71 21.07
C SER A 1200 16.86 -22.71 21.56
N VAL A 1201 17.32 -23.62 20.70
CA VAL A 1201 18.47 -24.49 20.97
C VAL A 1201 19.72 -23.86 20.34
N GLU A 1202 20.61 -23.29 21.16
CA GLU A 1202 21.95 -22.88 20.72
C GLU A 1202 22.68 -24.04 20.03
N PRO A 1203 23.46 -23.81 18.94
CA PRO A 1203 24.35 -24.83 18.43
C PRO A 1203 25.45 -25.08 19.45
N LEU A 1204 25.45 -26.27 20.07
CA LEU A 1204 26.61 -26.82 20.76
C LEU A 1204 27.80 -26.79 19.80
N VAL A 1205 28.78 -25.96 20.13
CA VAL A 1205 30.09 -25.89 19.50
C VAL A 1205 30.70 -27.29 19.47
N ALA A 1206 30.68 -27.92 18.29
CA ALA A 1206 31.41 -29.15 18.02
C ALA A 1206 32.90 -28.80 17.83
N VAL A 1207 33.65 -28.86 18.93
CA VAL A 1207 35.11 -28.94 18.91
C VAL A 1207 35.51 -30.32 18.37
N HIS A 1208 35.94 -30.41 17.11
CA HIS A 1208 36.82 -31.48 16.57
C HIS A 1208 37.69 -30.83 15.47
N ARG A 1209 38.93 -30.44 15.78
CA ARG A 1209 40.18 -31.23 15.61
C ARG A 1209 40.31 -31.85 14.21
N GLY A 1210 41.11 -31.20 13.37
CA GLY A 1210 41.55 -31.66 12.05
C GLY A 1210 42.07 -30.49 11.23
#